data_AF-A0A8S0T9U2-F1
#
_entry.id   AF-A0A8S0T9U2-F1
#
_cell.length_a   1.000
_cell.length_b   1.000
_cell.length_c   1.000
_cell.angle_alpha   90.00
_cell.angle_beta   90.00
_cell.angle_gamma   90.00
#
_symmetry.space_group_name_H-M   'P 1'
#
loop_
_entity.id
_entity.type
_entity.pdbx_description
1 polymer ?
#
loop_
_entity_poly.entity_id
_entity_poly.type
_entity_poly.pdbx_seq_one_letter_code
_entity_poly.pdbx_strand_id
1 'polypeptide(L)'
;MIDSKAPIPWIGVYAAVASGIWTLLLFADTIHSLGRRKLWFPCRYAALNAAFVALIGIAVKLPMDLTTSMPGTYDQAAKRVGFAFSCASTAHAMPSLGSMSNREIIVNLTAIGMLKVSLTVDVIIQVLTGVIEDDFHVMVVVIDVYMLFILISSALTVSIRKMHLEHKYNELHARISAEELQRDEIMVFDKLKSHVKKYWVMAETGDPRLVMARSDDFWVLSLICAIFSVDGLEVITNNKPDIASDYKWSVYLVYYAQSLGIGFCILMSFGRMALAIFYIARNIKKSTITSISLEIKSYRINRLVEWKKRLPPSQVRNQKFRKIIYENRNLLLDICIRTQLVIVIMNKLLMACLLYLIYLKVFEIPLSYWKLIGNLSSATLFVSMLFQPLIIRWLNVIKNFFSGESKASVNPIESEHRLGYEKALENYFVLLESEAVQEVHLMFINASINSFITTGAKRQPRYLMKLMEKSTSFEGVLKFESDKVSLIICEEPLNCWTLSVATLTSIMIAIPNVQNEEKNQLLRSVIEGFKYVRPMEKSLDVHKKIVNSTSAADFAWGLVEMRHKWLDMDLQEIATVSKSSKETLQNLANRSEEILKKFTSRMNGNAMESSVNLPENIIIANSMYKISNSLLLVYQESYHSALDTQVFERLSVIISDIFVACLTNLPRLILKKCSNSAIEEREKSIEEASYILGETQGILEVLQKREIPNLSPDQSIYIDEWRTFLKHTNHGISSPTPSSENTVTASSGEVHLDIEELRASATEEALGTDEGDAESHVSGEVEELEDEEENNQA
;
A
#
# COMPACT_ATOMS: atom_id res chain seq x y z
N MET A 1 -58.35 -1.52 -2.34
CA MET A 1 -57.66 -0.30 -1.84
C MET A 1 -56.35 -0.77 -1.23
N ILE A 2 -55.20 -0.22 -1.64
CA ILE A 2 -53.90 -0.57 -1.03
C ILE A 2 -53.75 0.30 0.22
N ASP A 3 -53.36 -0.30 1.35
CA ASP A 3 -53.02 0.45 2.56
C ASP A 3 -51.74 1.27 2.29
N SER A 4 -51.84 2.60 2.33
CA SER A 4 -50.72 3.51 2.10
C SER A 4 -49.63 3.40 3.16
N LYS A 5 -49.92 2.83 4.34
CA LYS A 5 -48.95 2.56 5.41
C LYS A 5 -48.27 1.19 5.29
N ALA A 6 -48.72 0.31 4.40
CA ALA A 6 -48.15 -1.03 4.21
C ALA A 6 -46.63 -1.05 3.86
N PRO A 7 -46.06 -0.07 3.13
CA PRO A 7 -44.62 -0.02 2.88
C PRO A 7 -43.77 0.38 4.11
N ILE A 8 -44.33 1.06 5.10
CA ILE A 8 -43.55 1.73 6.16
C ILE A 8 -42.70 0.74 7.00
N PRO A 9 -43.22 -0.42 7.46
CA PRO A 9 -42.40 -1.44 8.12
C PRO A 9 -41.23 -1.96 7.26
N TRP A 10 -41.38 -2.01 5.93
CA TRP A 10 -40.30 -2.41 5.02
C TRP A 10 -39.19 -1.37 4.92
N ILE A 11 -39.51 -0.08 5.10
CA ILE A 11 -38.50 0.99 5.22
C ILE A 11 -37.67 0.78 6.50
N GLY A 12 -38.31 0.37 7.60
CA GLY A 12 -37.61 0.00 8.84
C GLY A 12 -36.72 -1.23 8.67
N VAL A 13 -37.21 -2.29 8.02
CA VAL A 13 -36.40 -3.48 7.68
C VAL A 13 -35.19 -3.09 6.82
N TYR A 14 -35.36 -2.21 5.83
CA TYR A 14 -34.27 -1.73 4.97
C TYR A 14 -33.20 -0.94 5.76
N ALA A 15 -33.61 -0.08 6.69
CA ALA A 15 -32.69 0.62 7.59
C ALA A 15 -31.94 -0.36 8.52
N ALA A 16 -32.63 -1.34 9.09
CA ALA A 16 -32.03 -2.37 9.94
C ALA A 16 -31.00 -3.23 9.20
N VAL A 17 -31.28 -3.61 7.94
CA VAL A 17 -30.35 -4.36 7.09
C VAL A 17 -29.09 -3.54 6.80
N ALA A 18 -29.21 -2.25 6.50
CA ALA A 18 -28.03 -1.39 6.30
C ALA A 18 -27.18 -1.24 7.58
N SER A 19 -27.82 -1.05 8.75
CA SER A 19 -27.12 -1.06 10.05
C SER A 19 -26.46 -2.41 10.36
N GLY A 20 -27.09 -3.53 9.98
CA GLY A 20 -26.52 -4.87 10.09
C GLY A 20 -25.27 -5.06 9.21
N ILE A 21 -25.34 -4.64 7.93
CA ILE A 21 -24.20 -4.69 7.00
C ILE A 21 -23.03 -3.86 7.54
N TRP A 22 -23.28 -2.63 8.00
CA TRP A 22 -22.22 -1.81 8.60
C TRP A 22 -21.62 -2.46 9.85
N THR A 23 -22.45 -3.08 10.69
CA THR A 23 -21.99 -3.79 11.89
C THR A 23 -21.13 -5.03 11.56
N LEU A 24 -21.42 -5.72 10.45
CA LEU A 24 -20.55 -6.79 9.94
C LEU A 24 -19.18 -6.28 9.47
N LEU A 25 -19.09 -5.06 8.91
CA LEU A 25 -17.82 -4.43 8.55
C LEU A 25 -16.99 -4.06 9.79
N LEU A 26 -17.63 -3.52 10.83
CA LEU A 26 -17.01 -3.26 12.15
C LEU A 26 -16.45 -4.55 12.78
N PHE A 27 -17.19 -5.66 12.67
CA PHE A 27 -16.74 -6.98 13.14
C PHE A 27 -15.60 -7.55 12.30
N ALA A 28 -15.62 -7.35 10.97
CA ALA A 28 -14.54 -7.76 10.08
C ALA A 28 -13.22 -7.02 10.38
N ASP A 29 -13.26 -5.71 10.67
CA ASP A 29 -12.09 -4.95 11.12
C ASP A 29 -11.60 -5.41 12.50
N THR A 30 -12.51 -5.78 13.41
CA THR A 30 -12.16 -6.37 14.71
C THR A 30 -11.35 -7.66 14.54
N ILE A 31 -11.82 -8.60 13.70
CA ILE A 31 -11.11 -9.85 13.39
C ILE A 31 -9.78 -9.57 12.69
N HIS A 32 -9.78 -8.69 11.68
CA HIS A 32 -8.58 -8.39 10.89
C HIS A 32 -7.48 -7.77 11.76
N SER A 33 -7.83 -6.84 12.64
CA SER A 33 -6.88 -6.21 13.57
C SER A 33 -6.24 -7.23 14.52
N LEU A 34 -7.05 -8.12 15.11
CA LEU A 34 -6.55 -9.19 16.00
C LEU A 34 -5.62 -10.15 15.24
N GLY A 35 -6.01 -10.59 14.04
CA GLY A 35 -5.19 -11.45 13.18
C GLY A 35 -3.87 -10.81 12.73
N ARG A 36 -3.88 -9.49 12.47
CA ARG A 36 -2.68 -8.68 12.15
C ARG A 36 -1.86 -8.27 13.38
N ARG A 37 -2.29 -8.63 14.60
CA ARG A 37 -1.69 -8.22 15.88
C ARG A 37 -1.68 -6.70 16.12
N LYS A 38 -2.53 -5.96 15.43
CA LYS A 38 -2.74 -4.52 15.66
C LYS A 38 -3.74 -4.35 16.81
N LEU A 39 -3.35 -3.62 17.85
CA LEU A 39 -4.22 -3.37 19.03
C LEU A 39 -5.05 -2.09 18.92
N TRP A 40 -4.83 -1.29 17.88
CA TRP A 40 -5.49 0.00 17.65
C TRP A 40 -6.61 -0.04 16.61
N PHE A 41 -6.96 -1.22 16.08
CA PHE A 41 -8.11 -1.41 15.19
C PHE A 41 -8.11 -0.46 13.97
N PRO A 42 -7.24 -0.67 12.96
CA PRO A 42 -7.27 0.11 11.73
C PRO A 42 -8.62 -0.07 11.02
N CYS A 43 -9.23 1.04 10.60
CA CYS A 43 -10.45 1.01 9.79
C CYS A 43 -10.08 0.61 8.36
N ARG A 44 -10.38 -0.63 7.94
CA ARG A 44 -10.07 -1.16 6.61
C ARG A 44 -11.35 -1.51 5.84
N TYR A 45 -12.30 -2.15 6.51
CA TYR A 45 -13.62 -2.47 5.97
C TYR A 45 -14.66 -1.43 6.43
N ALA A 46 -14.60 -0.99 7.69
CA ALA A 46 -15.41 0.09 8.25
C ALA A 46 -14.74 1.47 8.03
N ALA A 47 -14.25 1.71 6.81
CA ALA A 47 -13.68 2.98 6.40
C ALA A 47 -14.76 3.97 5.93
N LEU A 48 -14.47 5.27 6.05
CA LEU A 48 -15.22 6.32 5.37
C LEU A 48 -15.03 6.14 3.86
N ASN A 49 -16.12 6.11 3.09
CA ASN A 49 -16.15 6.04 1.63
C ASN A 49 -17.61 6.23 1.14
N ALA A 50 -17.85 6.17 -0.17
CA ALA A 50 -19.20 6.26 -0.73
C ALA A 50 -20.17 5.19 -0.18
N ALA A 51 -19.71 3.95 0.06
CA ALA A 51 -20.55 2.88 0.61
C ALA A 51 -20.92 3.13 2.08
N PHE A 52 -20.02 3.71 2.89
CA PHE A 52 -20.35 4.20 4.23
C PHE A 52 -21.43 5.28 4.19
N VAL A 53 -21.29 6.31 3.33
CA VAL A 53 -22.27 7.40 3.26
C VAL A 53 -23.64 6.86 2.83
N ALA A 54 -23.68 5.92 1.88
CA ALA A 54 -24.92 5.23 1.49
C ALA A 54 -25.52 4.38 2.64
N LEU A 55 -24.71 3.52 3.30
CA LEU A 55 -25.19 2.65 4.39
C LEU A 55 -25.68 3.46 5.59
N ILE A 56 -24.97 4.51 6.00
CA ILE A 56 -25.41 5.38 7.09
C ILE A 56 -26.66 6.16 6.66
N GLY A 57 -26.71 6.72 5.44
CA GLY A 57 -27.90 7.40 4.90
C GLY A 57 -29.15 6.52 4.86
N ILE A 58 -29.00 5.22 4.62
CA ILE A 58 -30.10 4.24 4.71
C ILE A 58 -30.45 3.95 6.18
N ALA A 59 -29.46 3.78 7.06
CA ALA A 59 -29.67 3.50 8.47
C ALA A 59 -30.38 4.64 9.22
N VAL A 60 -30.12 5.90 8.86
CA VAL A 60 -30.77 7.07 9.49
C VAL A 60 -32.17 7.39 8.94
N LYS A 61 -32.76 6.54 8.09
CA LYS A 61 -34.12 6.76 7.57
C LYS A 61 -35.19 6.86 8.67
N LEU A 62 -35.06 6.15 9.79
CA LEU A 62 -36.01 6.24 10.90
C LEU A 62 -35.92 7.62 11.61
N PRO A 63 -34.73 8.12 12.03
CA PRO A 63 -34.61 9.49 12.55
C PRO A 63 -34.89 10.62 11.55
N MET A 64 -34.69 10.42 10.24
CA MET A 64 -34.98 11.43 9.20
C MET A 64 -36.46 11.48 8.77
N ASP A 65 -37.32 10.57 9.22
CA ASP A 65 -38.73 10.61 8.80
C ASP A 65 -39.52 11.73 9.52
N LEU A 66 -39.90 12.72 8.70
CA LEU A 66 -40.75 13.88 9.03
C LEU A 66 -42.26 13.58 8.90
N THR A 67 -42.63 12.48 8.25
CA THR A 67 -43.99 12.23 7.75
C THR A 67 -44.76 11.20 8.57
N THR A 68 -44.09 10.17 9.10
CA THR A 68 -44.72 9.18 10.00
C THR A 68 -44.67 9.67 11.44
N SER A 69 -45.83 9.68 12.12
CA SER A 69 -45.89 9.96 13.56
C SER A 69 -45.21 8.83 14.36
N MET A 70 -44.39 9.19 15.33
CA MET A 70 -43.61 8.26 16.16
C MET A 70 -43.71 8.59 17.67
N PRO A 71 -44.90 8.55 18.29
CA PRO A 71 -45.07 8.96 19.69
C PRO A 71 -44.77 7.84 20.70
N GLY A 72 -44.54 6.60 20.27
CA GLY A 72 -44.23 5.48 21.18
C GLY A 72 -42.84 5.63 21.81
N THR A 73 -42.72 5.19 23.07
CA THR A 73 -41.46 5.29 23.83
C THR A 73 -40.31 4.54 23.15
N TYR A 74 -40.61 3.42 22.50
CA TYR A 74 -39.64 2.67 21.71
C TYR A 74 -39.34 3.30 20.35
N ASP A 75 -40.31 4.01 19.75
CA ASP A 75 -40.11 4.74 18.49
C ASP A 75 -39.09 5.90 18.71
N GLN A 76 -39.27 6.67 19.78
CA GLN A 76 -38.35 7.75 20.19
C GLN A 76 -36.98 7.23 20.67
N ALA A 77 -36.93 6.07 21.33
CA ALA A 77 -35.66 5.41 21.66
C ALA A 77 -34.90 4.98 20.39
N ALA A 78 -35.58 4.43 19.39
CA ALA A 78 -34.97 4.06 18.12
C ALA A 78 -34.52 5.27 17.29
N LYS A 79 -35.27 6.38 17.26
CA LYS A 79 -34.78 7.65 16.66
C LYS A 79 -33.47 8.10 17.32
N ARG A 80 -33.40 8.16 18.66
CA ARG A 80 -32.18 8.54 19.42
C ARG A 80 -31.00 7.61 19.14
N VAL A 81 -31.22 6.29 19.14
CA VAL A 81 -30.19 5.29 18.81
C VAL A 81 -29.70 5.43 17.36
N GLY A 82 -30.56 5.79 16.40
CA GLY A 82 -30.14 6.05 15.02
C GLY A 82 -29.20 7.24 14.85
N PHE A 83 -29.43 8.34 15.58
CA PHE A 83 -28.45 9.44 15.64
C PHE A 83 -27.15 9.02 16.32
N ALA A 84 -27.23 8.36 17.49
CA ALA A 84 -26.05 7.88 18.21
C ALA A 84 -25.21 6.91 17.36
N PHE A 85 -25.84 6.03 16.58
CA PHE A 85 -25.20 5.13 15.62
C PHE A 85 -24.52 5.89 14.47
N SER A 86 -25.17 6.92 13.93
CA SER A 86 -24.60 7.83 12.92
C SER A 86 -23.35 8.53 13.45
N CYS A 87 -23.39 9.08 14.67
CA CYS A 87 -22.25 9.71 15.33
C CYS A 87 -21.13 8.71 15.62
N ALA A 88 -21.43 7.60 16.33
CA ALA A 88 -20.44 6.58 16.69
C ALA A 88 -19.75 5.98 15.46
N SER A 89 -20.48 5.79 14.36
CA SER A 89 -19.93 5.32 13.09
C SER A 89 -19.05 6.37 12.41
N THR A 90 -19.40 7.66 12.46
CA THR A 90 -18.54 8.76 11.98
C THR A 90 -17.25 8.86 12.79
N ALA A 91 -17.33 8.82 14.13
CA ALA A 91 -16.15 8.80 15.00
C ALA A 91 -15.29 7.56 14.74
N HIS A 92 -15.90 6.38 14.60
CA HIS A 92 -15.17 5.15 14.31
C HIS A 92 -14.42 5.21 12.98
N ALA A 93 -15.06 5.71 11.91
CA ALA A 93 -14.52 5.78 10.57
C ALA A 93 -13.45 6.88 10.39
N MET A 94 -13.45 7.92 11.22
CA MET A 94 -12.53 9.07 11.15
C MET A 94 -11.05 8.74 10.91
N PRO A 95 -10.41 7.72 11.53
CA PRO A 95 -9.01 7.39 11.26
C PRO A 95 -8.72 6.97 9.80
N SER A 96 -9.72 6.50 9.05
CA SER A 96 -9.56 6.12 7.63
C SER A 96 -9.23 7.29 6.70
N LEU A 97 -9.44 8.55 7.13
CA LEU A 97 -8.88 9.74 6.48
C LEU A 97 -7.35 9.63 6.30
N GLY A 98 -6.67 8.88 7.18
CA GLY A 98 -5.25 8.59 7.07
C GLY A 98 -4.86 7.72 5.86
N SER A 99 -5.76 6.86 5.36
CA SER A 99 -5.51 6.02 4.18
C SER A 99 -6.00 6.63 2.85
N MET A 100 -6.73 7.75 2.88
CA MET A 100 -7.29 8.37 1.67
C MET A 100 -6.29 9.27 0.95
N SER A 101 -6.34 9.29 -0.39
CA SER A 101 -5.70 10.37 -1.16
C SER A 101 -6.36 11.73 -0.84
N ASN A 102 -5.64 12.84 -1.05
CA ASN A 102 -6.18 14.19 -0.83
C ASN A 102 -7.47 14.47 -1.65
N ARG A 103 -7.66 13.79 -2.80
CA ARG A 103 -8.88 13.88 -3.62
C ARG A 103 -10.04 13.13 -2.97
N GLU A 104 -9.81 11.90 -2.48
CA GLU A 104 -10.81 11.11 -1.76
C GLU A 104 -11.26 11.79 -0.47
N ILE A 105 -10.33 12.42 0.28
CA ILE A 105 -10.66 13.19 1.48
C ILE A 105 -11.73 14.24 1.14
N ILE A 106 -11.53 15.05 0.10
CA ILE A 106 -12.47 16.11 -0.30
C ILE A 106 -13.82 15.53 -0.71
N VAL A 107 -13.84 14.49 -1.56
CA VAL A 107 -15.09 13.89 -2.06
C VAL A 107 -15.90 13.25 -0.94
N ASN A 108 -15.25 12.44 -0.09
CA ASN A 108 -15.93 11.76 1.02
C ASN A 108 -16.37 12.74 2.12
N LEU A 109 -15.60 13.78 2.39
CA LEU A 109 -15.95 14.84 3.34
C LEU A 109 -17.13 15.70 2.86
N THR A 110 -17.22 15.96 1.54
CA THR A 110 -18.38 16.63 0.93
C THR A 110 -19.64 15.76 1.06
N ALA A 111 -19.54 14.48 0.73
CA ALA A 111 -20.67 13.55 0.77
C ALA A 111 -21.21 13.33 2.20
N ILE A 112 -20.34 13.13 3.20
CA ILE A 112 -20.78 13.04 4.60
C ILE A 112 -21.30 14.41 5.12
N GLY A 113 -20.71 15.52 4.69
CA GLY A 113 -21.18 16.86 5.04
C GLY A 113 -22.62 17.13 4.59
N MET A 114 -22.96 16.78 3.35
CA MET A 114 -24.34 16.86 2.83
C MET A 114 -25.32 16.01 3.66
N LEU A 115 -24.95 14.76 3.99
CA LEU A 115 -25.78 13.87 4.81
C LEU A 115 -26.02 14.44 6.22
N LYS A 116 -24.96 14.94 6.88
CA LYS A 116 -25.02 15.50 8.24
C LYS A 116 -25.80 16.82 8.30
N VAL A 117 -25.68 17.67 7.27
CA VAL A 117 -26.50 18.89 7.13
C VAL A 117 -27.98 18.55 6.93
N SER A 118 -28.30 17.55 6.09
CA SER A 118 -29.68 17.09 5.90
C SER A 118 -30.27 16.57 7.22
N LEU A 119 -29.55 15.66 7.88
CA LEU A 119 -29.92 15.09 9.18
C LEU A 119 -30.14 16.17 10.26
N THR A 120 -29.35 17.24 10.24
CA THR A 120 -29.50 18.41 11.11
C THR A 120 -30.79 19.20 10.81
N VAL A 121 -31.05 19.50 9.54
CA VAL A 121 -32.26 20.24 9.10
C VAL A 121 -33.53 19.46 9.43
N ASP A 122 -33.54 18.15 9.19
CA ASP A 122 -34.70 17.30 9.46
C ASP A 122 -35.07 17.25 10.96
N VAL A 123 -34.10 17.28 11.87
CA VAL A 123 -34.39 17.35 13.32
C VAL A 123 -34.87 18.74 13.72
N ILE A 124 -34.30 19.81 13.17
CA ILE A 124 -34.79 21.18 13.42
C ILE A 124 -36.27 21.29 13.02
N ILE A 125 -36.68 20.66 11.91
CA ILE A 125 -38.09 20.59 11.50
C ILE A 125 -38.93 19.76 12.50
N GLN A 126 -38.45 18.59 12.95
CA GLN A 126 -39.17 17.74 13.92
C GLN A 126 -39.36 18.40 15.29
N VAL A 127 -38.38 19.19 15.74
CA VAL A 127 -38.45 20.01 16.96
C VAL A 127 -39.45 21.16 16.76
N LEU A 128 -39.30 21.96 15.70
CA LEU A 128 -40.21 23.09 15.41
C LEU A 128 -41.67 22.68 15.17
N THR A 129 -41.93 21.42 14.84
CA THR A 129 -43.29 20.87 14.66
C THR A 129 -43.85 20.18 15.92
N GLY A 130 -43.10 20.11 17.01
CA GLY A 130 -43.54 19.49 18.27
C GLY A 130 -43.75 17.98 18.21
N VAL A 131 -43.09 17.30 17.26
CA VAL A 131 -43.20 15.83 17.04
C VAL A 131 -42.30 15.03 18.00
N ILE A 132 -41.47 15.73 18.78
CA ILE A 132 -40.38 15.19 19.61
C ILE A 132 -40.26 16.02 20.90
N GLU A 133 -39.84 15.40 22.01
CA GLU A 133 -39.51 16.10 23.26
C GLU A 133 -38.19 16.90 23.12
N ASP A 134 -38.24 18.22 23.39
CA ASP A 134 -37.21 19.21 23.01
C ASP A 134 -35.76 18.85 23.39
N ASP A 135 -35.48 18.74 24.71
CA ASP A 135 -34.13 18.93 25.26
C ASP A 135 -33.08 17.97 24.70
N PHE A 136 -33.41 16.68 24.61
CA PHE A 136 -32.43 15.66 24.22
C PHE A 136 -32.09 15.67 22.74
N HIS A 137 -33.04 16.02 21.87
CA HIS A 137 -32.82 15.99 20.42
C HIS A 137 -32.06 17.22 19.92
N VAL A 138 -32.27 18.39 20.54
CA VAL A 138 -31.44 19.58 20.31
C VAL A 138 -29.98 19.29 20.67
N MET A 139 -29.71 18.65 21.82
CA MET A 139 -28.35 18.27 22.23
C MET A 139 -27.67 17.32 21.24
N VAL A 140 -28.42 16.34 20.69
CA VAL A 140 -27.93 15.41 19.67
C VAL A 140 -27.56 16.12 18.36
N VAL A 141 -28.33 17.12 17.92
CA VAL A 141 -28.01 17.93 16.71
C VAL A 141 -26.74 18.74 16.91
N VAL A 142 -26.59 19.42 18.04
CA VAL A 142 -25.37 20.19 18.37
C VAL A 142 -24.13 19.31 18.28
N ILE A 143 -24.24 18.05 18.70
CA ILE A 143 -23.16 17.06 18.60
C ILE A 143 -22.92 16.62 17.16
N ASP A 144 -23.93 16.27 16.37
CA ASP A 144 -23.73 15.83 14.99
C ASP A 144 -23.05 16.91 14.13
N VAL A 145 -23.44 18.18 14.32
CA VAL A 145 -22.81 19.37 13.73
C VAL A 145 -21.36 19.55 14.22
N TYR A 146 -21.11 19.43 15.53
CA TYR A 146 -19.75 19.54 16.09
C TYR A 146 -18.83 18.40 15.63
N MET A 147 -19.35 17.18 15.49
CA MET A 147 -18.66 16.02 14.95
C MET A 147 -18.25 16.26 13.49
N LEU A 148 -19.13 16.88 12.67
CA LEU A 148 -18.80 17.30 11.31
C LEU A 148 -17.68 18.36 11.29
N PHE A 149 -17.75 19.40 12.15
CA PHE A 149 -16.70 20.42 12.24
C PHE A 149 -15.34 19.83 12.64
N ILE A 150 -15.30 18.89 13.60
CA ILE A 150 -14.06 18.17 13.93
C ILE A 150 -13.61 17.31 12.75
N LEU A 151 -14.49 16.59 12.06
CA LEU A 151 -14.10 15.76 10.90
C LEU A 151 -13.45 16.61 9.79
N ILE A 152 -14.00 17.78 9.49
CA ILE A 152 -13.43 18.77 8.56
C ILE A 152 -12.06 19.27 9.06
N SER A 153 -11.97 19.60 10.36
CA SER A 153 -10.74 20.07 11.00
C SER A 153 -9.61 19.03 10.97
N SER A 154 -9.94 17.77 11.22
CA SER A 154 -8.99 16.66 11.24
C SER A 154 -8.64 16.17 9.83
N ALA A 155 -9.51 16.34 8.84
CA ALA A 155 -9.19 16.15 7.43
C ALA A 155 -8.11 17.14 6.95
N LEU A 156 -8.25 18.43 7.27
CA LEU A 156 -7.19 19.42 7.00
C LEU A 156 -5.89 19.07 7.76
N THR A 157 -6.02 18.59 9.00
CA THR A 157 -4.88 18.17 9.82
C THR A 157 -4.16 16.93 9.24
N VAL A 158 -4.88 15.94 8.70
CA VAL A 158 -4.24 14.71 8.20
C VAL A 158 -3.42 14.95 6.92
N SER A 159 -3.94 15.76 5.98
CA SER A 159 -3.18 16.17 4.79
C SER A 159 -1.89 16.92 5.17
N ILE A 160 -1.94 17.74 6.22
CA ILE A 160 -0.76 18.38 6.81
C ILE A 160 0.18 17.33 7.41
N ARG A 161 -0.30 16.43 8.29
CA ARG A 161 0.54 15.42 8.94
C ARG A 161 1.23 14.50 7.93
N LYS A 162 0.51 14.00 6.91
CA LYS A 162 1.06 13.18 5.81
C LYS A 162 2.33 13.80 5.20
N MET A 163 2.29 15.09 4.86
CA MET A 163 3.44 15.77 4.25
C MET A 163 4.67 15.90 5.19
N HIS A 164 4.50 15.84 6.51
CA HIS A 164 5.64 15.77 7.44
C HIS A 164 6.15 14.33 7.63
N LEU A 165 5.23 13.36 7.76
CA LEU A 165 5.57 11.93 7.84
C LEU A 165 6.36 11.50 6.59
N GLU A 166 5.97 11.98 5.40
CA GLU A 166 6.67 11.70 4.15
C GLU A 166 8.05 12.35 4.06
N HIS A 167 8.21 13.59 4.55
CA HIS A 167 9.54 14.23 4.63
C HIS A 167 10.48 13.43 5.54
N LYS A 168 10.01 13.05 6.73
CA LYS A 168 10.79 12.27 7.70
C LYS A 168 11.06 10.83 7.22
N TYR A 169 10.13 10.23 6.49
CA TYR A 169 10.34 8.95 5.81
C TYR A 169 11.45 9.06 4.75
N ASN A 170 11.41 10.08 3.90
CA ASN A 170 12.42 10.28 2.86
C ASN A 170 13.82 10.56 3.45
N GLU A 171 13.90 11.31 4.55
CA GLU A 171 15.14 11.53 5.29
C GLU A 171 15.74 10.21 5.83
N LEU A 172 14.91 9.38 6.48
CA LEU A 172 15.34 8.08 6.98
C LEU A 172 15.67 7.08 5.85
N HIS A 173 14.92 7.10 4.75
CA HIS A 173 15.19 6.29 3.56
C HIS A 173 16.55 6.65 2.95
N ALA A 174 16.87 7.94 2.81
CA ALA A 174 18.18 8.38 2.32
C ALA A 174 19.34 7.88 3.20
N ARG A 175 19.15 7.82 4.53
CA ARG A 175 20.14 7.20 5.44
C ARG A 175 20.29 5.70 5.17
N ILE A 176 19.18 4.97 5.02
CA ILE A 176 19.22 3.53 4.71
C ILE A 176 19.92 3.25 3.38
N SER A 177 19.62 4.00 2.32
CA SER A 177 20.25 3.80 1.01
C SER A 177 21.72 4.23 0.97
N ALA A 178 22.17 5.09 1.90
CA ALA A 178 23.60 5.35 2.10
C ALA A 178 24.33 4.17 2.81
N GLU A 179 23.62 3.38 3.63
CA GLU A 179 24.13 2.11 4.19
C GLU A 179 24.16 0.97 3.14
N GLU A 180 23.53 1.14 1.98
CA GLU A 180 23.25 0.09 0.97
C GLU A 180 24.36 -0.06 -0.09
N LEU A 181 25.51 0.59 0.07
CA LEU A 181 26.51 0.73 -1.00
C LEU A 181 27.43 -0.49 -1.24
N GLN A 182 27.25 -1.62 -0.53
CA GLN A 182 28.03 -2.85 -0.73
C GLN A 182 27.16 -4.02 -1.18
N ARG A 183 27.32 -4.42 -2.45
CA ARG A 183 26.56 -5.49 -3.14
C ARG A 183 26.56 -6.81 -2.36
N ASP A 184 27.73 -7.25 -1.92
CA ASP A 184 27.93 -8.61 -1.40
C ASP A 184 27.26 -8.82 -0.04
N GLU A 185 27.14 -7.75 0.74
CA GLU A 185 26.48 -7.77 2.04
C GLU A 185 24.94 -7.88 1.97
N ILE A 186 24.34 -7.50 0.84
CA ILE A 186 22.88 -7.45 0.66
C ILE A 186 22.31 -8.82 0.27
N MET A 187 23.13 -9.72 -0.27
CA MET A 187 22.72 -11.10 -0.57
C MET A 187 22.49 -11.94 0.70
N VAL A 188 23.08 -11.52 1.84
CA VAL A 188 22.93 -12.20 3.13
C VAL A 188 21.51 -12.03 3.67
N PHE A 189 20.77 -13.14 3.79
CA PHE A 189 19.35 -13.14 4.17
C PHE A 189 19.05 -12.32 5.44
N ASP A 190 19.82 -12.47 6.52
CA ASP A 190 19.58 -11.71 7.76
C ASP A 190 19.89 -10.21 7.64
N LYS A 191 20.83 -9.79 6.77
CA LYS A 191 21.08 -8.37 6.50
C LYS A 191 19.96 -7.77 5.65
N LEU A 192 19.48 -8.47 4.62
CA LEU A 192 18.30 -8.06 3.84
C LEU A 192 17.04 -7.96 4.71
N LYS A 193 16.79 -8.98 5.54
CA LYS A 193 15.73 -9.05 6.56
C LYS A 193 15.82 -7.89 7.56
N SER A 194 17.02 -7.48 7.95
CA SER A 194 17.22 -6.29 8.78
C SER A 194 16.78 -5.00 8.08
N HIS A 195 17.08 -4.84 6.79
CA HIS A 195 16.65 -3.68 6.00
C HIS A 195 15.12 -3.64 5.84
N VAL A 196 14.47 -4.77 5.52
CA VAL A 196 13.00 -4.84 5.44
C VAL A 196 12.36 -4.53 6.81
N LYS A 197 13.00 -4.89 7.93
CA LYS A 197 12.57 -4.47 9.27
C LYS A 197 12.67 -2.97 9.53
N LYS A 198 13.74 -2.29 9.08
CA LYS A 198 13.84 -0.81 9.16
C LYS A 198 12.66 -0.15 8.42
N TYR A 199 12.40 -0.56 7.17
CA TYR A 199 11.28 -0.04 6.38
C TYR A 199 9.92 -0.35 7.01
N TRP A 200 9.71 -1.55 7.57
CA TRP A 200 8.47 -1.91 8.27
C TRP A 200 8.24 -1.08 9.53
N VAL A 201 9.30 -0.81 10.30
CA VAL A 201 9.26 0.10 11.47
C VAL A 201 8.89 1.52 11.05
N MET A 202 9.48 2.02 9.96
CA MET A 202 9.14 3.34 9.38
C MET A 202 7.68 3.41 8.91
N ALA A 203 7.15 2.35 8.29
CA ALA A 203 5.80 2.30 7.78
C ALA A 203 4.73 2.16 8.88
N GLU A 204 4.92 1.26 9.85
CA GLU A 204 3.97 1.05 10.94
C GLU A 204 3.88 2.26 11.87
N THR A 205 4.97 2.99 12.10
CA THR A 205 4.93 4.22 12.90
C THR A 205 4.53 5.46 12.11
N GLY A 206 4.86 5.51 10.82
CA GLY A 206 4.45 6.56 9.90
C GLY A 206 3.02 6.46 9.36
N ASP A 207 2.25 5.44 9.74
CA ASP A 207 0.86 5.23 9.28
C ASP A 207 -0.03 6.43 9.68
N PRO A 208 -0.54 7.22 8.72
CA PRO A 208 -1.35 8.39 9.05
C PRO A 208 -2.68 8.03 9.74
N ARG A 209 -3.19 6.80 9.60
CA ARG A 209 -4.39 6.31 10.31
C ARG A 209 -4.10 6.10 11.80
N LEU A 210 -2.92 5.59 12.14
CA LEU A 210 -2.47 5.43 13.53
C LEU A 210 -2.29 6.79 14.20
N VAL A 211 -1.67 7.72 13.47
CA VAL A 211 -1.49 9.12 13.87
C VAL A 211 -2.84 9.85 14.07
N MET A 212 -3.87 9.50 13.28
CA MET A 212 -5.25 9.97 13.48
C MET A 212 -5.94 9.30 14.67
N ALA A 213 -5.82 7.98 14.84
CA ALA A 213 -6.40 7.23 15.96
C ALA A 213 -5.82 7.63 17.34
N ARG A 214 -4.61 8.24 17.36
CA ARG A 214 -4.01 8.85 18.55
C ARG A 214 -4.42 10.30 18.80
N SER A 215 -5.00 11.00 17.81
CA SER A 215 -5.23 12.45 17.87
C SER A 215 -6.34 12.88 18.83
N ASP A 216 -6.12 13.94 19.62
CA ASP A 216 -7.08 14.54 20.58
C ASP A 216 -8.51 14.63 20.04
N ASP A 217 -8.62 15.02 18.77
CA ASP A 217 -9.86 15.10 17.99
C ASP A 217 -10.66 13.77 18.03
N PHE A 218 -10.00 12.63 17.82
CA PHE A 218 -10.62 11.29 17.87
C PHE A 218 -11.03 10.88 19.29
N TRP A 219 -10.28 11.30 20.31
CA TRP A 219 -10.62 11.03 21.72
C TRP A 219 -11.89 11.76 22.14
N VAL A 220 -11.98 13.06 21.81
CA VAL A 220 -13.17 13.89 22.06
C VAL A 220 -14.41 13.24 21.45
N LEU A 221 -14.35 12.93 20.14
CA LEU A 221 -15.47 12.32 19.42
C LEU A 221 -15.86 10.95 20.01
N SER A 222 -14.87 10.11 20.33
CA SER A 222 -15.13 8.79 20.94
C SER A 222 -15.76 8.89 22.32
N LEU A 223 -15.32 9.84 23.15
CA LEU A 223 -15.82 10.01 24.51
C LEU A 223 -17.25 10.58 24.54
N ILE A 224 -17.55 11.52 23.63
CA ILE A 224 -18.93 11.97 23.37
C ILE A 224 -19.79 10.77 22.95
N CYS A 225 -19.39 10.04 21.91
CA CYS A 225 -20.18 8.91 21.40
C CYS A 225 -20.43 7.85 22.48
N ALA A 226 -19.45 7.57 23.35
CA ALA A 226 -19.60 6.62 24.44
C ALA A 226 -20.64 7.07 25.49
N ILE A 227 -20.57 8.33 25.96
CA ILE A 227 -21.49 8.86 26.98
C ILE A 227 -22.93 8.87 26.46
N PHE A 228 -23.13 9.41 25.25
CA PHE A 228 -24.46 9.54 24.64
C PHE A 228 -25.10 8.19 24.28
N SER A 229 -24.29 7.16 24.07
CA SER A 229 -24.77 5.79 23.87
C SER A 229 -25.22 5.09 25.15
N VAL A 230 -24.69 5.49 26.32
CA VAL A 230 -25.10 4.94 27.61
C VAL A 230 -26.45 5.54 28.04
N ASP A 231 -26.60 6.86 27.93
CA ASP A 231 -27.84 7.55 28.31
C ASP A 231 -29.04 7.10 27.47
N GLY A 232 -28.83 6.73 26.20
CA GLY A 232 -29.86 6.16 25.32
C GLY A 232 -30.29 4.72 25.67
N LEU A 233 -29.51 3.98 26.47
CA LEU A 233 -29.80 2.60 26.89
C LEU A 233 -30.56 2.55 28.23
N GLU A 234 -30.34 3.52 29.12
CA GLU A 234 -30.86 3.54 30.49
C GLU A 234 -32.39 3.72 30.57
N VAL A 235 -33.02 4.32 29.55
CA VAL A 235 -34.46 4.59 29.49
C VAL A 235 -35.34 3.32 29.43
N ILE A 236 -34.77 2.18 28.99
CA ILE A 236 -35.53 0.98 28.60
C ILE A 236 -35.76 0.00 29.77
N THR A 237 -35.01 0.09 30.86
CA THR A 237 -35.11 -0.87 31.98
C THR A 237 -36.37 -0.72 32.84
N ASN A 238 -37.05 0.42 32.78
CA ASN A 238 -38.06 0.83 33.77
C ASN A 238 -39.53 0.78 33.32
N ASN A 239 -39.82 0.66 32.01
CA ASN A 239 -41.19 0.78 31.47
C ASN A 239 -41.57 -0.39 30.55
N LYS A 240 -42.87 -0.70 30.46
CA LYS A 240 -43.38 -1.56 29.39
C LYS A 240 -43.24 -0.84 28.04
N PRO A 241 -42.83 -1.54 26.97
CA PRO A 241 -42.70 -0.94 25.66
C PRO A 241 -44.07 -0.62 25.06
N ASP A 242 -44.19 0.56 24.46
CA ASP A 242 -45.31 0.90 23.57
C ASP A 242 -44.76 1.33 22.20
N ILE A 243 -45.44 0.90 21.14
CA ILE A 243 -45.09 1.15 19.73
C ILE A 243 -46.35 1.68 19.06
N ALA A 244 -46.33 2.96 18.73
CA ALA A 244 -47.45 3.67 18.13
C ALA A 244 -47.18 4.07 16.67
N SER A 245 -45.94 3.96 16.19
CA SER A 245 -45.57 4.27 14.81
C SER A 245 -46.07 3.25 13.78
N ASP A 246 -46.29 3.70 12.54
CA ASP A 246 -46.63 2.83 11.42
C ASP A 246 -45.49 1.86 11.02
N TYR A 247 -44.27 2.08 11.52
CA TYR A 247 -43.13 1.17 11.38
C TYR A 247 -43.32 -0.14 12.15
N LYS A 248 -44.18 -0.15 13.19
CA LYS A 248 -44.58 -1.36 13.94
C LYS A 248 -43.34 -2.13 14.43
N TRP A 249 -43.34 -3.45 14.33
CA TRP A 249 -42.27 -4.35 14.77
C TRP A 249 -40.87 -4.06 14.17
N SER A 250 -40.78 -3.37 13.03
CA SER A 250 -39.48 -3.09 12.37
C SER A 250 -38.59 -2.16 13.19
N VAL A 251 -39.19 -1.34 14.07
CA VAL A 251 -38.48 -0.46 15.02
C VAL A 251 -37.53 -1.26 15.91
N TYR A 252 -37.92 -2.46 16.35
CA TYR A 252 -37.04 -3.33 17.14
C TYR A 252 -35.81 -3.77 16.34
N LEU A 253 -35.96 -4.13 15.05
CA LEU A 253 -34.83 -4.53 14.21
C LEU A 253 -33.83 -3.38 14.04
N VAL A 254 -34.34 -2.17 13.77
CA VAL A 254 -33.50 -0.96 13.65
C VAL A 254 -32.75 -0.71 14.95
N TYR A 255 -33.46 -0.67 16.08
CA TYR A 255 -32.90 -0.48 17.41
C TYR A 255 -31.77 -1.47 17.71
N TYR A 256 -32.04 -2.79 17.66
CA TYR A 256 -31.05 -3.80 18.04
C TYR A 256 -29.84 -3.86 17.09
N ALA A 257 -30.04 -3.68 15.78
CA ALA A 257 -28.93 -3.63 14.82
C ALA A 257 -28.01 -2.42 15.08
N GLN A 258 -28.58 -1.27 15.43
CA GLN A 258 -27.84 -0.05 15.69
C GLN A 258 -27.15 -0.07 17.06
N SER A 259 -27.80 -0.53 18.11
CA SER A 259 -27.17 -0.74 19.43
C SER A 259 -25.99 -1.71 19.37
N LEU A 260 -26.08 -2.77 18.55
CA LEU A 260 -24.97 -3.71 18.34
C LEU A 260 -23.76 -3.02 17.67
N GLY A 261 -24.00 -2.25 16.61
CA GLY A 261 -22.96 -1.48 15.92
C GLY A 261 -22.29 -0.42 16.81
N ILE A 262 -23.08 0.31 17.62
CA ILE A 262 -22.59 1.23 18.64
C ILE A 262 -21.63 0.52 19.61
N GLY A 263 -22.01 -0.68 20.10
CA GLY A 263 -21.16 -1.48 20.98
C GLY A 263 -19.80 -1.83 20.37
N PHE A 264 -19.76 -2.17 19.07
CA PHE A 264 -18.51 -2.39 18.35
C PHE A 264 -17.68 -1.11 18.17
N CYS A 265 -18.31 0.03 17.84
CA CYS A 265 -17.61 1.32 17.76
C CYS A 265 -16.94 1.67 19.10
N ILE A 266 -17.67 1.54 20.22
CA ILE A 266 -17.18 1.80 21.58
C ILE A 266 -16.03 0.86 21.96
N LEU A 267 -16.16 -0.44 21.69
CA LEU A 267 -15.12 -1.44 21.94
C LEU A 267 -13.79 -1.09 21.23
N MET A 268 -13.86 -0.70 19.95
CA MET A 268 -12.68 -0.35 19.17
C MET A 268 -12.07 1.01 19.57
N SER A 269 -12.89 1.99 19.97
CA SER A 269 -12.40 3.22 20.59
C SER A 269 -11.70 2.95 21.93
N PHE A 270 -12.22 2.08 22.79
CA PHE A 270 -11.51 1.65 24.01
C PHE A 270 -10.18 0.95 23.72
N GLY A 271 -10.10 0.13 22.66
CA GLY A 271 -8.85 -0.50 22.20
C GLY A 271 -7.78 0.53 21.81
N ARG A 272 -8.15 1.51 20.99
CA ARG A 272 -7.29 2.67 20.61
C ARG A 272 -6.83 3.44 21.84
N MET A 273 -7.75 3.72 22.76
CA MET A 273 -7.51 4.44 24.01
C MET A 273 -6.56 3.70 24.97
N ALA A 274 -6.72 2.39 25.14
CA ALA A 274 -5.89 1.59 26.04
C ALA A 274 -4.39 1.66 25.67
N LEU A 275 -4.07 1.58 24.37
CA LEU A 275 -2.69 1.61 23.87
C LEU A 275 -1.92 2.87 24.32
N ALA A 276 -2.59 4.03 24.28
CA ALA A 276 -2.02 5.31 24.68
C ALA A 276 -2.03 5.52 26.21
N ILE A 277 -3.04 5.01 26.93
CA ILE A 277 -3.04 5.05 28.40
C ILE A 277 -1.89 4.20 28.97
N PHE A 278 -1.63 3.01 28.40
CA PHE A 278 -0.46 2.20 28.77
C PHE A 278 0.88 2.90 28.47
N TYR A 279 0.95 3.71 27.41
CA TYR A 279 2.11 4.56 27.09
C TYR A 279 2.30 5.69 28.12
N ILE A 280 1.24 6.47 28.40
CA ILE A 280 1.28 7.56 29.38
C ILE A 280 1.69 7.02 30.76
N ALA A 281 0.99 5.97 31.24
CA ALA A 281 1.23 5.39 32.57
C ALA A 281 2.67 4.91 32.79
N ARG A 282 3.33 4.37 31.75
CA ARG A 282 4.75 3.95 31.80
C ARG A 282 5.71 5.15 31.82
N ASN A 283 5.34 6.27 31.19
CA ASN A 283 6.17 7.48 31.09
C ASN A 283 5.91 8.56 32.17
N ILE A 284 4.91 8.40 33.06
CA ILE A 284 4.67 9.30 34.22
C ILE A 284 5.96 9.52 35.04
N LYS A 285 6.83 8.51 35.13
CA LYS A 285 8.10 8.58 35.88
C LYS A 285 9.19 9.44 35.22
N LYS A 286 8.94 10.03 34.05
CA LYS A 286 9.94 10.77 33.24
C LYS A 286 9.41 12.07 32.60
N SER A 287 8.09 12.31 32.54
CA SER A 287 7.52 13.50 31.91
C SER A 287 7.09 14.56 32.93
N THR A 288 7.76 15.72 32.93
CA THR A 288 7.35 16.90 33.71
C THR A 288 6.17 17.60 33.04
N ILE A 289 5.27 18.17 33.84
CA ILE A 289 3.98 18.79 33.43
C ILE A 289 4.13 19.91 32.38
N THR A 290 5.32 20.50 32.21
CA THR A 290 5.62 21.59 31.26
C THR A 290 5.42 21.24 29.78
N SER A 291 5.52 19.97 29.37
CA SER A 291 5.36 19.55 27.96
C SER A 291 3.95 19.82 27.40
N ILE A 292 2.92 19.44 28.16
CA ILE A 292 1.49 19.47 27.79
C ILE A 292 0.96 20.90 27.50
N SER A 293 1.72 21.93 27.89
CA SER A 293 1.35 23.34 27.78
C SER A 293 1.69 23.95 26.41
N LEU A 294 2.87 23.66 25.86
CA LEU A 294 3.46 24.39 24.72
C LEU A 294 3.18 23.78 23.34
N GLU A 295 2.98 22.46 23.30
CA GLU A 295 2.94 21.65 22.07
C GLU A 295 1.76 21.98 21.13
N ILE A 296 0.71 22.58 21.68
CA ILE A 296 -0.56 22.90 21.00
C ILE A 296 -0.41 23.96 19.90
N LYS A 297 0.65 24.79 19.94
CA LYS A 297 0.77 25.98 19.07
C LYS A 297 1.71 25.84 17.87
N SER A 298 2.53 24.78 17.78
CA SER A 298 3.50 24.64 16.68
C SER A 298 2.88 24.01 15.42
N TYR A 299 2.85 22.69 15.30
CA TYR A 299 2.77 22.03 13.98
C TYR A 299 1.46 22.27 13.20
N ARG A 300 0.29 22.28 13.86
CA ARG A 300 -1.02 22.49 13.18
C ARG A 300 -1.11 23.86 12.52
N ILE A 301 -0.64 24.90 13.23
CA ILE A 301 -0.85 26.30 12.85
C ILE A 301 0.33 26.84 12.03
N ASN A 302 1.58 26.53 12.40
CA ASN A 302 2.77 27.07 11.73
C ASN A 302 2.78 26.82 10.22
N ARG A 303 2.27 25.67 9.75
CA ARG A 303 2.28 25.34 8.31
C ARG A 303 1.10 25.91 7.53
N LEU A 304 -0.04 26.20 8.17
CA LEU A 304 -1.07 27.03 7.55
C LEU A 304 -0.58 28.49 7.39
N VAL A 305 0.14 29.00 8.40
CA VAL A 305 0.85 30.29 8.34
C VAL A 305 1.97 30.27 7.29
N GLU A 306 2.68 29.16 7.12
CA GLU A 306 3.67 28.97 6.05
C GLU A 306 3.03 28.94 4.66
N TRP A 307 1.90 28.25 4.48
CA TRP A 307 1.14 28.26 3.23
C TRP A 307 0.65 29.68 2.87
N LYS A 308 0.24 30.48 3.86
CA LYS A 308 -0.09 31.91 3.67
C LYS A 308 1.11 32.75 3.20
N LYS A 309 2.35 32.37 3.56
CA LYS A 309 3.59 33.01 3.09
C LYS A 309 4.02 32.58 1.67
N ARG A 310 3.54 31.44 1.14
CA ARG A 310 3.88 30.97 -0.21
C ARG A 310 3.10 31.77 -1.27
N LEU A 311 3.83 32.42 -2.20
CA LEU A 311 3.26 33.15 -3.34
C LEU A 311 2.44 32.23 -4.28
N PRO A 312 1.50 32.77 -5.07
CA PRO A 312 0.74 31.98 -6.04
C PRO A 312 1.63 31.42 -7.16
N PRO A 313 1.32 30.23 -7.72
CA PRO A 313 1.99 29.70 -8.91
C PRO A 313 2.06 30.71 -10.06
N SER A 314 3.11 30.60 -10.88
CA SER A 314 3.38 31.49 -12.02
C SER A 314 2.50 31.21 -13.25
N GLN A 315 1.80 30.07 -13.30
CA GLN A 315 1.01 29.63 -14.47
C GLN A 315 -0.24 30.48 -14.79
N VAL A 316 -0.66 31.41 -13.92
CA VAL A 316 -1.84 32.26 -14.16
C VAL A 316 -1.43 33.55 -14.90
N ARG A 317 -1.65 33.58 -16.22
CA ARG A 317 -1.25 34.69 -17.13
C ARG A 317 -1.90 36.04 -16.82
N ASN A 318 -3.04 36.09 -16.14
CA ASN A 318 -3.76 37.34 -15.84
C ASN A 318 -3.53 37.83 -14.40
N GLN A 319 -2.89 39.00 -14.28
CA GLN A 319 -2.52 39.62 -13.00
C GLN A 319 -3.71 39.96 -12.08
N LYS A 320 -4.86 40.37 -12.64
CA LYS A 320 -6.07 40.69 -11.85
C LYS A 320 -6.64 39.42 -11.20
N PHE A 321 -6.79 38.33 -11.96
CA PHE A 321 -7.21 37.04 -11.42
C PHE A 321 -6.20 36.48 -10.41
N ARG A 322 -4.89 36.59 -10.68
CA ARG A 322 -3.84 36.15 -9.75
C ARG A 322 -3.92 36.89 -8.39
N LYS A 323 -4.28 38.17 -8.38
CA LYS A 323 -4.55 38.94 -7.16
C LYS A 323 -5.80 38.43 -6.42
N ILE A 324 -6.94 38.30 -7.11
CA ILE A 324 -8.20 37.82 -6.51
C ILE A 324 -8.04 36.41 -5.91
N ILE A 325 -7.37 35.51 -6.62
CA ILE A 325 -7.06 34.14 -6.14
C ILE A 325 -6.19 34.18 -4.88
N TYR A 326 -5.19 35.07 -4.82
CA TYR A 326 -4.33 35.24 -3.66
C TYR A 326 -5.08 35.81 -2.44
N GLU A 327 -5.90 36.83 -2.63
CA GLU A 327 -6.69 37.47 -1.57
C GLU A 327 -7.73 36.49 -1.00
N ASN A 328 -8.49 35.81 -1.86
CA ASN A 328 -9.45 34.77 -1.44
C ASN A 328 -8.75 33.59 -0.74
N ARG A 329 -7.60 33.11 -1.26
CA ARG A 329 -6.81 32.06 -0.62
C ARG A 329 -6.33 32.46 0.77
N ASN A 330 -5.88 33.69 0.95
CA ASN A 330 -5.41 34.18 2.25
C ASN A 330 -6.56 34.37 3.24
N LEU A 331 -7.72 34.88 2.80
CA LEU A 331 -8.93 34.96 3.62
C LEU A 331 -9.38 33.58 4.10
N LEU A 332 -9.43 32.59 3.19
CA LEU A 332 -9.75 31.20 3.54
C LEU A 332 -8.72 30.60 4.51
N LEU A 333 -7.42 30.84 4.31
CA LEU A 333 -6.39 30.37 5.24
C LEU A 333 -6.52 31.01 6.63
N ASP A 334 -6.84 32.30 6.75
CA ASP A 334 -7.06 32.95 8.04
C ASP A 334 -8.32 32.43 8.76
N ILE A 335 -9.41 32.19 8.03
CA ILE A 335 -10.61 31.53 8.56
C ILE A 335 -10.27 30.11 9.04
N CYS A 336 -9.53 29.33 8.26
CA CYS A 336 -9.07 28.00 8.65
C CYS A 336 -8.17 28.03 9.90
N ILE A 337 -7.20 28.95 9.97
CA ILE A 337 -6.30 29.10 11.14
C ILE A 337 -7.11 29.45 12.40
N ARG A 338 -8.04 30.40 12.30
CA ARG A 338 -8.90 30.81 13.42
C ARG A 338 -9.81 29.67 13.89
N THR A 339 -10.40 28.94 12.94
CA THR A 339 -11.29 27.80 13.22
C THR A 339 -10.53 26.64 13.86
N GLN A 340 -9.33 26.30 13.35
CA GLN A 340 -8.44 25.30 13.94
C GLN A 340 -8.07 25.65 15.39
N LEU A 341 -7.70 26.91 15.65
CA LEU A 341 -7.37 27.38 16.99
C LEU A 341 -8.57 27.26 17.95
N VAL A 342 -9.77 27.67 17.52
CA VAL A 342 -11.00 27.55 18.31
C VAL A 342 -11.33 26.07 18.60
N ILE A 343 -11.29 25.20 17.60
CA ILE A 343 -11.58 23.76 17.78
C ILE A 343 -10.60 23.13 18.78
N VAL A 344 -9.30 23.41 18.71
CA VAL A 344 -8.33 22.84 19.67
C VAL A 344 -8.56 23.35 21.11
N ILE A 345 -8.98 24.61 21.28
CA ILE A 345 -9.37 25.14 22.61
C ILE A 345 -10.64 24.46 23.12
N MET A 346 -11.67 24.35 22.28
CA MET A 346 -12.94 23.68 22.64
C MET A 346 -12.72 22.20 22.97
N ASN A 347 -11.93 21.48 22.17
CA ASN A 347 -11.58 20.08 22.40
C ASN A 347 -10.89 19.88 23.77
N LYS A 348 -9.97 20.78 24.17
CA LYS A 348 -9.32 20.73 25.49
C LYS A 348 -10.29 21.00 26.64
N LEU A 349 -11.11 22.06 26.52
CA LEU A 349 -12.12 22.39 27.54
C LEU A 349 -13.13 21.26 27.70
N LEU A 350 -13.61 20.71 26.58
CA LEU A 350 -14.55 19.61 26.57
C LEU A 350 -13.96 18.33 27.16
N MET A 351 -12.71 17.96 26.86
CA MET A 351 -12.06 16.82 27.53
C MET A 351 -11.99 17.01 29.06
N ALA A 352 -11.69 18.22 29.55
CA ALA A 352 -11.71 18.49 30.98
C ALA A 352 -13.13 18.35 31.58
N CYS A 353 -14.15 18.88 30.90
CA CYS A 353 -15.55 18.73 31.30
C CYS A 353 -16.02 17.27 31.27
N LEU A 354 -15.68 16.48 30.24
CA LEU A 354 -16.08 15.08 30.13
C LEU A 354 -15.38 14.20 31.18
N LEU A 355 -14.10 14.44 31.46
CA LEU A 355 -13.40 13.77 32.56
C LEU A 355 -14.01 14.11 33.93
N TYR A 356 -14.42 15.37 34.13
CA TYR A 356 -15.13 15.80 35.33
C TYR A 356 -16.54 15.19 35.44
N LEU A 357 -17.30 15.09 34.34
CA LEU A 357 -18.60 14.44 34.31
C LEU A 357 -18.51 12.92 34.55
N ILE A 358 -17.45 12.26 34.07
CA ILE A 358 -17.18 10.85 34.39
C ILE A 358 -16.85 10.67 35.88
N TYR A 359 -16.04 11.57 36.44
CA TYR A 359 -15.77 11.59 37.88
C TYR A 359 -17.05 11.82 38.71
N LEU A 360 -17.94 12.73 38.28
CA LEU A 360 -19.23 12.96 38.91
C LEU A 360 -20.18 11.76 38.77
N LYS A 361 -20.37 11.17 37.57
CA LYS A 361 -21.23 9.97 37.41
C LYS A 361 -20.73 8.78 38.24
N VAL A 362 -19.43 8.64 38.47
CA VAL A 362 -18.87 7.63 39.40
C VAL A 362 -19.23 7.91 40.87
N PHE A 363 -19.47 9.18 41.22
CA PHE A 363 -19.82 9.64 42.58
C PHE A 363 -21.34 9.73 42.82
N GLU A 364 -22.14 10.00 41.78
CA GLU A 364 -23.59 10.16 41.85
C GLU A 364 -24.38 8.84 41.83
N ILE A 365 -23.74 7.68 41.56
CA ILE A 365 -24.35 6.36 41.76
C ILE A 365 -24.83 6.27 43.23
N PRO A 366 -26.15 6.26 43.48
CA PRO A 366 -26.65 6.68 44.78
C PRO A 366 -26.29 5.68 45.89
N LEU A 367 -26.17 6.19 47.12
CA LEU A 367 -25.78 5.40 48.30
C LEU A 367 -26.72 4.21 48.57
N SER A 368 -27.95 4.24 48.03
CA SER A 368 -28.88 3.10 48.02
C SER A 368 -28.38 1.93 47.14
N TYR A 369 -27.81 2.23 45.96
CA TYR A 369 -27.17 1.23 45.10
C TYR A 369 -25.91 0.66 45.77
N TRP A 370 -25.18 1.48 46.53
CA TRP A 370 -24.10 1.02 47.41
C TRP A 370 -24.55 0.09 48.56
N LYS A 371 -25.86 -0.02 48.83
CA LYS A 371 -26.40 -1.00 49.80
C LYS A 371 -26.70 -2.35 49.14
N LEU A 372 -27.15 -2.36 47.89
CA LEU A 372 -27.23 -3.57 47.06
C LEU A 372 -25.83 -4.07 46.70
N ILE A 373 -24.94 -3.15 46.29
CA ILE A 373 -23.51 -3.39 46.12
C ILE A 373 -22.82 -3.68 47.45
N GLY A 374 -23.40 -3.32 48.61
CA GLY A 374 -22.93 -3.76 49.93
C GLY A 374 -23.00 -5.28 50.08
N ASN A 375 -24.10 -5.91 49.64
CA ASN A 375 -24.19 -7.37 49.57
C ASN A 375 -23.42 -7.93 48.36
N LEU A 376 -23.35 -7.17 47.25
CA LEU A 376 -22.44 -7.44 46.12
C LEU A 376 -20.98 -6.98 46.38
N SER A 377 -20.55 -6.75 47.64
CA SER A 377 -19.18 -6.28 47.96
C SER A 377 -18.28 -7.46 48.34
N SER A 378 -18.82 -8.39 49.13
CA SER A 378 -18.38 -9.79 49.13
C SER A 378 -18.31 -10.33 47.69
N ALA A 379 -19.32 -9.98 46.86
CA ALA A 379 -19.39 -10.42 45.48
C ALA A 379 -18.62 -9.57 44.47
N THR A 380 -18.06 -8.40 44.82
CA THR A 380 -17.11 -7.64 43.95
C THR A 380 -15.68 -7.85 44.38
N LEU A 381 -15.42 -8.32 45.60
CA LEU A 381 -14.25 -9.15 45.88
C LEU A 381 -14.34 -10.46 45.09
N PHE A 382 -15.48 -11.16 45.09
CA PHE A 382 -15.66 -12.37 44.27
C PHE A 382 -15.57 -12.08 42.75
N VAL A 383 -16.18 -11.00 42.25
CA VAL A 383 -16.17 -10.64 40.83
C VAL A 383 -14.84 -10.02 40.41
N SER A 384 -14.08 -9.35 41.28
CA SER A 384 -12.67 -9.05 41.00
C SER A 384 -11.77 -10.29 41.11
N MET A 385 -12.09 -11.29 41.94
CA MET A 385 -11.43 -12.61 41.96
C MET A 385 -11.94 -13.58 40.87
N LEU A 386 -12.97 -13.23 40.09
CA LEU A 386 -13.38 -13.92 38.86
C LEU A 386 -12.85 -13.19 37.62
N PHE A 387 -12.88 -11.85 37.63
CA PHE A 387 -12.24 -11.05 36.60
C PHE A 387 -10.72 -10.98 36.73
N GLN A 388 -10.09 -11.24 37.88
CA GLN A 388 -8.65 -11.45 37.94
C GLN A 388 -8.25 -12.69 37.11
N PRO A 389 -8.76 -13.91 37.35
CA PRO A 389 -8.44 -15.05 36.49
C PRO A 389 -8.98 -14.89 35.08
N LEU A 390 -10.08 -14.16 34.80
CA LEU A 390 -10.48 -13.87 33.42
C LEU A 390 -9.57 -12.84 32.73
N ILE A 391 -9.10 -11.78 33.40
CA ILE A 391 -8.18 -10.76 32.85
C ILE A 391 -6.76 -11.34 32.77
N ILE A 392 -6.32 -12.13 33.75
CA ILE A 392 -5.05 -12.87 33.70
C ILE A 392 -5.13 -13.98 32.63
N ARG A 393 -6.29 -14.62 32.42
CA ARG A 393 -6.53 -15.53 31.28
C ARG A 393 -6.65 -14.77 29.97
N TRP A 394 -7.17 -13.55 29.93
CA TRP A 394 -7.25 -12.75 28.70
C TRP A 394 -5.88 -12.20 28.33
N LEU A 395 -5.09 -11.73 29.31
CA LEU A 395 -3.68 -11.37 29.20
C LEU A 395 -2.80 -12.59 28.90
N ASN A 396 -3.09 -13.78 29.42
CA ASN A 396 -2.37 -15.01 29.06
C ASN A 396 -2.82 -15.59 27.72
N VAL A 397 -4.07 -15.39 27.28
CA VAL A 397 -4.54 -15.73 25.93
C VAL A 397 -3.88 -14.77 24.94
N ILE A 398 -3.87 -13.47 25.22
CA ILE A 398 -3.04 -12.44 24.55
C ILE A 398 -1.58 -12.92 24.49
N LYS A 399 -0.96 -13.23 25.63
CA LYS A 399 0.44 -13.65 25.70
C LYS A 399 0.69 -14.93 24.89
N ASN A 400 -0.19 -15.93 24.95
CA ASN A 400 -0.02 -17.19 24.21
C ASN A 400 -0.34 -17.04 22.71
N PHE A 401 -1.26 -16.16 22.34
CA PHE A 401 -1.61 -15.81 20.95
C PHE A 401 -0.51 -14.97 20.27
N PHE A 402 0.18 -14.12 21.04
CA PHE A 402 1.32 -13.35 20.57
C PHE A 402 2.64 -14.15 20.64
N SER A 403 2.89 -14.94 21.69
CA SER A 403 3.98 -15.92 21.81
C SER A 403 3.71 -17.22 21.02
N GLY A 404 3.15 -17.10 19.82
CA GLY A 404 2.94 -18.19 18.86
C GLY A 404 4.21 -18.64 18.13
N GLU A 405 5.37 -18.00 18.38
CA GLU A 405 6.67 -18.59 18.08
C GLU A 405 6.97 -19.69 19.12
N SER A 406 7.40 -20.86 18.66
CA SER A 406 7.67 -22.02 19.53
C SER A 406 8.72 -21.71 20.59
N LYS A 407 8.53 -22.25 21.81
CA LYS A 407 9.53 -22.22 22.89
C LYS A 407 10.75 -23.08 22.56
N ALA A 408 11.57 -22.66 21.61
CA ALA A 408 13.00 -22.93 21.65
C ALA A 408 13.59 -22.16 22.85
N SER A 409 14.60 -22.72 23.51
CA SER A 409 15.26 -22.09 24.66
C SER A 409 16.13 -20.93 24.20
N VAL A 410 15.60 -19.70 24.28
CA VAL A 410 16.36 -18.46 24.00
C VAL A 410 17.54 -18.39 24.97
N ASN A 411 18.76 -18.29 24.43
CA ASN A 411 19.96 -18.16 25.24
C ASN A 411 20.05 -16.75 25.86
N PRO A 412 20.59 -16.58 27.08
CA PRO A 412 20.74 -15.26 27.70
C PRO A 412 21.48 -14.25 26.80
N ILE A 413 22.58 -14.71 26.18
CA ILE A 413 23.42 -13.92 25.25
C ILE A 413 22.60 -13.43 24.04
N GLU A 414 21.69 -14.25 23.52
CA GLU A 414 20.81 -13.91 22.41
C GLU A 414 19.78 -12.84 22.80
N SER A 415 19.34 -12.83 24.07
CA SER A 415 18.42 -11.80 24.58
C SER A 415 19.06 -10.43 24.74
N GLU A 416 20.34 -10.38 25.09
CA GLU A 416 21.12 -9.13 25.21
C GLU A 416 21.45 -8.55 23.83
N HIS A 417 21.80 -9.42 22.87
CA HIS A 417 21.99 -9.03 21.47
C HIS A 417 20.67 -8.58 20.80
N ARG A 418 19.52 -9.20 21.14
CA ARG A 418 18.18 -8.71 20.76
C ARG A 418 17.92 -7.31 21.30
N LEU A 419 18.23 -7.04 22.57
CA LEU A 419 17.97 -5.74 23.21
C LEU A 419 18.75 -4.61 22.54
N GLY A 420 20.01 -4.85 22.17
CA GLY A 420 20.82 -3.91 21.38
C GLY A 420 20.25 -3.68 19.98
N TYR A 421 19.78 -4.74 19.31
CA TYR A 421 19.18 -4.66 17.97
C TYR A 421 17.82 -3.93 17.96
N GLU A 422 16.95 -4.21 18.93
CA GLU A 422 15.67 -3.51 19.09
C GLU A 422 15.91 -2.02 19.38
N LYS A 423 16.92 -1.68 20.19
CA LYS A 423 17.33 -0.29 20.42
C LYS A 423 17.88 0.41 19.17
N ALA A 424 18.53 -0.33 18.26
CA ALA A 424 18.98 0.21 16.97
C ALA A 424 17.81 0.52 16.01
N LEU A 425 16.71 -0.24 16.09
CA LEU A 425 15.49 0.04 15.31
C LEU A 425 14.76 1.31 15.76
N GLU A 426 14.97 1.78 17.00
CA GLU A 426 14.33 3.02 17.49
C GLU A 426 14.72 4.26 16.66
N ASN A 427 15.92 4.25 16.06
CA ASN A 427 16.43 5.33 15.21
C ASN A 427 15.65 5.50 13.88
N TYR A 428 14.83 4.52 13.50
CA TYR A 428 14.06 4.53 12.25
C TYR A 428 12.56 4.81 12.47
N PHE A 429 12.16 5.33 13.63
CA PHE A 429 10.76 5.66 13.90
C PHE A 429 10.29 6.97 13.24
N VAL A 430 9.23 6.89 12.43
CA VAL A 430 8.59 8.03 11.75
C VAL A 430 7.51 8.63 12.67
N LEU A 431 7.97 9.21 13.78
CA LEU A 431 7.13 9.89 14.78
C LEU A 431 7.09 11.42 14.55
N LEU A 432 6.01 12.09 14.97
CA LEU A 432 5.98 13.56 15.06
C LEU A 432 6.95 14.05 16.15
N GLU A 433 7.38 15.32 16.08
CA GLU A 433 8.39 15.91 16.99
C GLU A 433 8.02 15.84 18.50
N SER A 434 6.73 15.63 18.80
CA SER A 434 6.13 15.50 20.13
C SER A 434 6.00 14.04 20.64
N GLU A 435 6.10 13.04 19.77
CA GLU A 435 5.72 11.66 20.09
C GLU A 435 6.93 10.84 20.53
N ALA A 436 6.92 10.31 21.76
CA ALA A 436 7.99 9.42 22.24
C ALA A 436 7.73 7.94 21.93
N VAL A 437 8.82 7.18 21.92
CA VAL A 437 8.85 5.75 21.58
C VAL A 437 8.14 4.88 22.63
N GLN A 438 7.55 3.77 22.17
CA GLN A 438 6.92 2.74 23.01
C GLN A 438 7.56 1.36 22.73
N GLU A 439 8.44 0.89 23.61
CA GLU A 439 9.15 -0.41 23.50
C GLU A 439 8.19 -1.59 23.18
N VAL A 440 7.03 -1.60 23.84
CA VAL A 440 5.98 -2.63 23.66
C VAL A 440 5.41 -2.62 22.23
N HIS A 441 5.36 -1.46 21.58
CA HIS A 441 4.90 -1.32 20.20
C HIS A 441 5.93 -1.91 19.22
N LEU A 442 7.23 -1.73 19.49
CA LEU A 442 8.31 -2.35 18.70
C LEU A 442 8.25 -3.87 18.75
N MET A 443 7.96 -4.47 19.91
CA MET A 443 7.76 -5.93 20.03
C MET A 443 6.61 -6.42 19.12
N PHE A 444 5.48 -5.69 19.05
CA PHE A 444 4.38 -6.04 18.13
C PHE A 444 4.76 -5.83 16.65
N ILE A 445 5.50 -4.78 16.32
CA ILE A 445 5.99 -4.50 14.96
C ILE A 445 6.96 -5.60 14.51
N ASN A 446 7.93 -6.00 15.34
CA ASN A 446 8.87 -7.10 15.10
C ASN A 446 8.12 -8.45 14.95
N ALA A 447 7.13 -8.71 15.81
CA ALA A 447 6.34 -9.94 15.81
C ALA A 447 5.29 -10.04 14.67
N SER A 448 4.98 -8.96 13.96
CA SER A 448 4.12 -8.98 12.77
C SER A 448 4.92 -9.28 11.49
N ILE A 449 6.03 -8.58 11.25
CA ILE A 449 6.92 -8.87 10.10
C ILE A 449 7.51 -10.28 10.15
N ASN A 450 7.94 -10.76 11.33
CA ASN A 450 8.40 -12.16 11.47
C ASN A 450 7.28 -13.15 11.09
N SER A 451 6.01 -12.81 11.33
CA SER A 451 4.87 -13.66 10.96
C SER A 451 4.66 -13.72 9.44
N PHE A 452 4.91 -12.63 8.70
CA PHE A 452 4.86 -12.64 7.24
C PHE A 452 6.03 -13.42 6.63
N ILE A 453 7.26 -13.17 7.09
CA ILE A 453 8.47 -13.90 6.65
C ILE A 453 8.34 -15.40 6.93
N THR A 454 7.94 -15.82 8.13
CA THR A 454 7.75 -17.25 8.47
C THR A 454 6.55 -17.89 7.78
N THR A 455 5.62 -17.11 7.22
CA THR A 455 4.54 -17.62 6.37
C THR A 455 5.00 -17.75 4.91
N GLY A 456 5.83 -16.82 4.41
CA GLY A 456 6.52 -16.95 3.13
C GLY A 456 7.47 -18.16 3.10
N ALA A 457 8.25 -18.38 4.17
CA ALA A 457 9.18 -19.51 4.28
C ALA A 457 8.49 -20.90 4.22
N LYS A 458 7.16 -20.97 4.40
CA LYS A 458 6.36 -22.21 4.21
C LYS A 458 5.98 -22.46 2.74
N ARG A 459 6.26 -21.51 1.84
CA ARG A 459 5.87 -21.47 0.42
C ARG A 459 7.08 -21.31 -0.52
N GLN A 460 8.27 -21.73 -0.09
CA GLN A 460 9.48 -21.67 -0.92
C GLN A 460 9.31 -22.46 -2.24
N PRO A 461 9.83 -21.96 -3.37
CA PRO A 461 9.64 -22.53 -4.71
C PRO A 461 10.55 -23.75 -4.92
N ARG A 462 10.03 -24.95 -4.61
CA ARG A 462 10.82 -26.19 -4.58
C ARG A 462 11.25 -26.69 -5.95
N TYR A 463 10.44 -26.46 -6.99
CA TYR A 463 10.78 -26.85 -8.35
C TYR A 463 11.82 -25.91 -8.95
N LEU A 464 11.74 -24.61 -8.67
CA LEU A 464 12.76 -23.63 -9.05
C LEU A 464 14.09 -23.91 -8.35
N MET A 465 14.10 -24.16 -7.04
CA MET A 465 15.33 -24.47 -6.30
C MET A 465 16.02 -25.73 -6.85
N LYS A 466 15.26 -26.81 -7.09
CA LYS A 466 15.78 -28.04 -7.73
C LYS A 466 16.30 -27.81 -9.16
N LEU A 467 15.79 -26.81 -9.87
CA LEU A 467 16.36 -26.41 -11.17
C LEU A 467 17.66 -25.64 -10.97
N MET A 468 17.69 -24.64 -10.07
CA MET A 468 18.86 -23.82 -9.74
C MET A 468 20.08 -24.63 -9.28
N GLU A 469 19.88 -25.79 -8.66
CA GLU A 469 20.93 -26.74 -8.28
C GLU A 469 21.72 -27.30 -9.49
N LYS A 470 21.17 -27.26 -10.70
CA LYS A 470 21.86 -27.71 -11.92
C LYS A 470 22.92 -26.72 -12.43
N SER A 471 22.77 -25.43 -12.11
CA SER A 471 23.71 -24.39 -12.52
C SER A 471 24.99 -24.47 -11.70
N THR A 472 26.14 -24.65 -12.37
CA THR A 472 27.47 -24.64 -11.74
C THR A 472 28.29 -23.40 -12.11
N SER A 473 27.83 -22.58 -13.06
CA SER A 473 28.47 -21.33 -13.48
C SER A 473 27.41 -20.36 -14.03
N PHE A 474 27.82 -19.35 -14.81
CA PHE A 474 26.93 -18.46 -15.56
C PHE A 474 27.06 -18.67 -17.09
N GLU A 475 27.74 -19.71 -17.52
CA GLU A 475 28.11 -19.95 -18.92
C GLU A 475 26.90 -20.18 -19.84
N GLY A 476 25.76 -20.66 -19.31
CA GLY A 476 24.49 -20.73 -20.03
C GLY A 476 23.95 -19.37 -20.47
N VAL A 477 24.28 -18.28 -19.74
CA VAL A 477 23.93 -16.90 -20.13
C VAL A 477 24.68 -16.49 -21.40
N LEU A 478 25.88 -17.02 -21.64
CA LEU A 478 26.57 -16.88 -22.93
C LEU A 478 26.02 -17.84 -23.99
N LYS A 479 25.76 -19.10 -23.63
CA LYS A 479 25.50 -20.18 -24.59
C LYS A 479 24.09 -20.20 -25.20
N PHE A 480 23.11 -19.45 -24.69
CA PHE A 480 21.75 -19.46 -25.26
C PHE A 480 21.62 -18.73 -26.61
N GLU A 481 22.47 -17.73 -26.87
CA GLU A 481 22.45 -16.94 -28.10
C GLU A 481 23.87 -16.57 -28.55
N SER A 482 24.19 -16.83 -29.83
CA SER A 482 25.49 -16.59 -30.44
C SER A 482 25.45 -15.46 -31.47
N ASP A 483 26.38 -14.52 -31.34
CA ASP A 483 26.65 -13.42 -32.28
C ASP A 483 26.97 -13.88 -33.72
N LYS A 484 27.23 -15.18 -33.92
CA LYS A 484 27.45 -15.79 -35.24
C LYS A 484 26.17 -15.86 -36.11
N VAL A 485 24.97 -15.71 -35.52
CA VAL A 485 23.69 -15.85 -36.25
C VAL A 485 23.36 -14.57 -37.03
N SER A 486 23.10 -14.69 -38.33
CA SER A 486 22.79 -13.56 -39.21
C SER A 486 21.44 -12.91 -38.89
N LEU A 487 21.41 -11.58 -38.81
CA LEU A 487 20.20 -10.79 -38.53
C LEU A 487 19.25 -10.72 -39.74
N ILE A 488 17.94 -10.77 -39.49
CA ILE A 488 16.87 -10.64 -40.51
C ILE A 488 16.12 -9.30 -40.41
N ILE A 489 16.15 -8.68 -39.23
CA ILE A 489 15.57 -7.35 -38.94
C ILE A 489 16.70 -6.35 -38.67
N CYS A 490 16.53 -5.10 -39.09
CA CYS A 490 17.56 -4.06 -38.99
C CYS A 490 17.63 -3.41 -37.60
N GLU A 491 16.52 -3.38 -36.87
CA GLU A 491 16.46 -2.95 -35.47
C GLU A 491 16.24 -4.19 -34.60
N GLU A 492 17.21 -4.53 -33.74
CA GLU A 492 17.09 -5.64 -32.80
C GLU A 492 16.35 -5.21 -31.53
N PRO A 493 15.32 -5.94 -31.08
CA PRO A 493 14.78 -5.78 -29.74
C PRO A 493 15.79 -6.32 -28.71
N LEU A 494 16.05 -5.54 -27.64
CA LEU A 494 16.89 -5.98 -26.52
C LEU A 494 16.34 -7.27 -25.89
N ASN A 495 17.22 -8.21 -25.52
CA ASN A 495 16.78 -9.44 -24.87
C ASN A 495 16.28 -9.15 -23.44
N CYS A 496 15.31 -9.96 -23.00
CA CYS A 496 14.84 -9.97 -21.62
C CYS A 496 14.79 -11.41 -21.07
N TRP A 497 14.95 -11.55 -19.76
CA TRP A 497 15.06 -12.84 -19.08
C TRP A 497 13.81 -13.70 -19.28
N THR A 498 12.61 -13.09 -19.17
CA THR A 498 11.35 -13.82 -19.38
C THR A 498 11.23 -14.33 -20.82
N LEU A 499 11.63 -13.55 -21.84
CA LEU A 499 11.52 -13.99 -23.24
C LEU A 499 12.51 -15.12 -23.56
N SER A 500 13.78 -14.98 -23.18
CA SER A 500 14.79 -16.02 -23.42
C SER A 500 14.41 -17.36 -22.76
N VAL A 501 13.94 -17.32 -21.51
CA VAL A 501 13.46 -18.54 -20.82
C VAL A 501 12.17 -19.09 -21.44
N ALA A 502 11.22 -18.25 -21.86
CA ALA A 502 9.99 -18.71 -22.52
C ALA A 502 10.29 -19.40 -23.87
N THR A 503 11.20 -18.84 -24.67
CA THR A 503 11.67 -19.43 -25.93
C THR A 503 12.40 -20.75 -25.69
N LEU A 504 13.35 -20.81 -24.75
CA LEU A 504 14.05 -22.05 -24.38
C LEU A 504 13.07 -23.13 -23.88
N THR A 505 12.10 -22.74 -23.03
CA THR A 505 11.07 -23.67 -22.53
C THR A 505 10.18 -24.19 -23.66
N SER A 506 9.84 -23.34 -24.64
CA SER A 506 9.09 -23.75 -25.83
C SER A 506 9.82 -24.84 -26.61
N ILE A 507 11.13 -24.62 -26.87
CA ILE A 507 12.01 -25.61 -27.52
C ILE A 507 12.04 -26.92 -26.71
N MET A 508 12.20 -26.85 -25.39
CA MET A 508 12.28 -28.02 -24.52
C MET A 508 10.97 -28.83 -24.45
N ILE A 509 9.81 -28.18 -24.54
CA ILE A 509 8.51 -28.88 -24.68
C ILE A 509 8.43 -29.59 -26.05
N ALA A 510 8.95 -28.96 -27.11
CA ALA A 510 8.94 -29.50 -28.47
C ALA A 510 9.98 -30.63 -28.73
N ILE A 511 10.94 -30.87 -27.85
CA ILE A 511 11.95 -31.93 -28.04
C ILE A 511 11.30 -33.34 -27.96
N PRO A 512 11.55 -34.25 -28.91
CA PRO A 512 11.07 -35.63 -28.87
C PRO A 512 11.85 -36.47 -27.85
N ASN A 513 11.38 -37.71 -27.59
CA ASN A 513 12.10 -38.74 -26.82
C ASN A 513 12.45 -38.38 -25.34
N VAL A 514 11.82 -37.34 -24.77
CA VAL A 514 11.95 -36.92 -23.36
C VAL A 514 10.65 -37.22 -22.62
N GLN A 515 10.72 -37.63 -21.34
CA GLN A 515 9.54 -38.01 -20.57
C GLN A 515 8.64 -36.80 -20.27
N ASN A 516 7.32 -37.00 -20.31
CA ASN A 516 6.36 -35.93 -20.02
C ASN A 516 6.49 -35.45 -18.56
N GLU A 517 6.88 -36.33 -17.64
CA GLU A 517 7.18 -36.04 -16.24
C GLU A 517 8.33 -35.03 -16.11
N GLU A 518 9.37 -35.15 -16.93
CA GLU A 518 10.54 -34.24 -16.95
C GLU A 518 10.15 -32.87 -17.53
N LYS A 519 9.40 -32.86 -18.65
CA LYS A 519 8.82 -31.64 -19.23
C LYS A 519 7.90 -30.92 -18.26
N ASN A 520 7.02 -31.65 -17.57
CA ASN A 520 6.11 -31.11 -16.56
C ASN A 520 6.85 -30.60 -15.31
N GLN A 521 7.95 -31.23 -14.90
CA GLN A 521 8.77 -30.74 -13.80
C GLN A 521 9.46 -29.42 -14.19
N LEU A 522 10.05 -29.33 -15.39
CA LEU A 522 10.63 -28.11 -15.92
C LEU A 522 9.59 -26.97 -15.97
N LEU A 523 8.41 -27.24 -16.54
CA LEU A 523 7.34 -26.25 -16.65
C LEU A 523 6.98 -25.67 -15.27
N ARG A 524 6.86 -26.51 -14.23
CA ARG A 524 6.64 -26.05 -12.84
C ARG A 524 7.80 -25.20 -12.30
N SER A 525 9.06 -25.58 -12.58
CA SER A 525 10.23 -24.77 -12.20
C SER A 525 10.21 -23.38 -12.85
N VAL A 526 9.80 -23.29 -14.12
CA VAL A 526 9.73 -22.01 -14.86
C VAL A 526 8.57 -21.15 -14.37
N ILE A 527 7.39 -21.74 -14.11
CA ILE A 527 6.24 -21.04 -13.49
C ILE A 527 6.65 -20.44 -12.13
N GLU A 528 7.31 -21.23 -11.28
CA GLU A 528 7.82 -20.76 -9.99
C GLU A 528 8.87 -19.64 -10.15
N GLY A 529 9.73 -19.70 -11.16
CA GLY A 529 10.71 -18.64 -11.47
C GLY A 529 10.07 -17.34 -11.95
N PHE A 530 9.10 -17.41 -12.87
CA PHE A 530 8.44 -16.25 -13.48
C PHE A 530 7.61 -15.43 -12.49
N LYS A 531 7.18 -16.03 -11.37
CA LYS A 531 6.62 -15.33 -10.20
C LYS A 531 7.54 -14.22 -9.67
N TYR A 532 8.87 -14.41 -9.75
CA TYR A 532 9.86 -13.44 -9.27
C TYR A 532 10.48 -12.63 -10.41
N VAL A 533 10.80 -13.25 -11.54
CA VAL A 533 11.46 -12.59 -12.69
C VAL A 533 10.59 -11.49 -13.31
N ARG A 534 9.28 -11.74 -13.53
CA ARG A 534 8.42 -10.75 -14.21
C ARG A 534 8.21 -9.46 -13.39
N PRO A 535 7.92 -9.51 -12.08
CA PRO A 535 7.93 -8.31 -11.24
C PRO A 535 9.30 -7.63 -11.16
N MET A 536 10.40 -8.40 -11.24
CA MET A 536 11.76 -7.86 -11.24
C MET A 536 12.02 -7.01 -12.47
N GLU A 537 11.80 -7.53 -13.68
CA GLU A 537 11.99 -6.78 -14.93
C GLU A 537 11.11 -5.52 -14.95
N LYS A 538 9.81 -5.68 -14.68
CA LYS A 538 8.82 -4.58 -14.72
C LYS A 538 9.04 -3.49 -13.66
N SER A 539 9.76 -3.78 -12.57
CA SER A 539 10.06 -2.78 -11.53
C SER A 539 11.48 -2.23 -11.59
N LEU A 540 12.46 -2.98 -12.09
CA LEU A 540 13.86 -2.54 -12.15
C LEU A 540 14.19 -1.78 -13.44
N ASP A 541 13.52 -2.02 -14.58
CA ASP A 541 13.70 -1.27 -15.82
C ASP A 541 13.11 0.15 -15.75
N VAL A 542 13.82 1.06 -15.05
CA VAL A 542 13.45 2.47 -14.90
C VAL A 542 13.39 3.20 -16.24
N HIS A 543 14.23 2.79 -17.19
CA HIS A 543 14.38 3.43 -18.50
C HIS A 543 13.43 2.85 -19.56
N LYS A 544 12.64 1.83 -19.21
CA LYS A 544 11.69 1.13 -20.09
C LYS A 544 12.33 0.49 -21.34
N LYS A 545 13.63 0.19 -21.29
CA LYS A 545 14.41 -0.35 -22.42
C LYS A 545 13.90 -1.72 -22.91
N ILE A 546 13.32 -2.54 -22.03
CA ILE A 546 12.85 -3.90 -22.35
C ILE A 546 11.32 -4.04 -22.27
N VAL A 547 10.55 -2.95 -22.30
CA VAL A 547 9.08 -2.99 -22.22
C VAL A 547 8.46 -3.76 -23.40
N ASN A 548 8.92 -3.53 -24.63
CA ASN A 548 8.38 -4.24 -25.80
C ASN A 548 8.71 -5.74 -25.73
N SER A 549 9.93 -6.09 -25.34
CA SER A 549 10.38 -7.49 -25.16
C SER A 549 9.66 -8.19 -24.01
N THR A 550 9.34 -7.50 -22.91
CA THR A 550 8.60 -8.09 -21.77
C THR A 550 7.11 -8.21 -22.01
N SER A 551 6.49 -7.32 -22.82
CA SER A 551 5.11 -7.51 -23.31
C SER A 551 5.01 -8.74 -24.21
N ALA A 552 5.93 -8.84 -25.18
CA ALA A 552 6.07 -10.02 -26.03
C ALA A 552 6.35 -11.31 -25.23
N ALA A 553 7.11 -11.24 -24.14
CA ALA A 553 7.36 -12.37 -23.23
C ALA A 553 6.11 -12.81 -22.46
N ASP A 554 5.25 -11.87 -22.03
CA ASP A 554 3.99 -12.18 -21.39
C ASP A 554 3.02 -12.87 -22.36
N PHE A 555 2.89 -12.37 -23.59
CA PHE A 555 2.08 -12.99 -24.64
C PHE A 555 2.58 -14.38 -25.01
N ALA A 556 3.88 -14.53 -25.29
CA ALA A 556 4.48 -15.81 -25.67
C ALA A 556 4.25 -16.88 -24.60
N TRP A 557 4.56 -16.56 -23.34
CA TRP A 557 4.38 -17.48 -22.24
C TRP A 557 2.91 -17.84 -21.99
N GLY A 558 1.99 -16.89 -22.18
CA GLY A 558 0.56 -17.17 -22.09
C GLY A 558 0.08 -18.26 -23.07
N LEU A 559 0.72 -18.37 -24.24
CA LEU A 559 0.49 -19.47 -25.19
C LEU A 559 1.19 -20.78 -24.76
N VAL A 560 2.40 -20.69 -24.21
CA VAL A 560 3.18 -21.86 -23.75
C VAL A 560 2.53 -22.52 -22.54
N GLU A 561 2.24 -21.76 -21.47
CA GLU A 561 1.69 -22.28 -20.22
C GLU A 561 0.25 -22.79 -20.37
N MET A 562 -0.62 -22.02 -21.03
CA MET A 562 -2.06 -22.33 -21.09
C MET A 562 -2.46 -23.21 -22.27
N ARG A 563 -1.63 -23.30 -23.33
CA ARG A 563 -1.98 -24.00 -24.58
C ARG A 563 -0.88 -24.88 -25.15
N HIS A 564 0.33 -24.92 -24.55
CA HIS A 564 1.50 -25.60 -25.12
C HIS A 564 1.82 -25.17 -26.56
N LYS A 565 1.60 -23.88 -26.88
CA LYS A 565 1.81 -23.34 -28.23
C LYS A 565 2.91 -22.29 -28.27
N TRP A 566 3.60 -22.24 -29.40
CA TRP A 566 4.44 -21.11 -29.80
C TRP A 566 3.80 -20.46 -31.02
N LEU A 567 3.30 -19.24 -30.86
CA LEU A 567 2.47 -18.53 -31.85
C LEU A 567 1.30 -19.41 -32.32
N ASP A 568 1.29 -19.82 -33.59
CA ASP A 568 0.29 -20.70 -34.20
C ASP A 568 0.60 -22.20 -34.05
N MET A 569 1.86 -22.57 -33.82
CA MET A 569 2.32 -23.96 -33.76
C MET A 569 1.99 -24.64 -32.41
N ASP A 570 1.64 -25.92 -32.47
CA ASP A 570 1.52 -26.77 -31.28
C ASP A 570 2.85 -27.45 -30.95
N LEU A 571 3.37 -27.24 -29.74
CA LEU A 571 4.69 -27.77 -29.33
C LEU A 571 4.64 -29.28 -29.07
N GLN A 572 3.49 -29.83 -28.67
CA GLN A 572 3.34 -31.27 -28.47
C GLN A 572 3.25 -32.00 -29.81
N GLU A 573 2.55 -31.42 -30.79
CA GLU A 573 2.53 -31.94 -32.17
C GLU A 573 3.96 -31.99 -32.77
N ILE A 574 4.73 -30.91 -32.68
CA ILE A 574 6.15 -30.88 -33.13
C ILE A 574 6.96 -32.00 -32.46
N ALA A 575 6.76 -32.25 -31.16
CA ALA A 575 7.47 -33.29 -30.41
C ALA A 575 7.08 -34.73 -30.81
N THR A 576 5.93 -34.93 -31.47
CA THR A 576 5.54 -36.23 -32.04
C THR A 576 5.99 -36.44 -33.48
N VAL A 577 6.13 -35.36 -34.26
CA VAL A 577 6.50 -35.39 -35.68
C VAL A 577 8.02 -35.37 -35.89
N SER A 578 8.76 -34.67 -35.03
CA SER A 578 10.22 -34.53 -35.15
C SER A 578 10.94 -35.78 -34.64
N LYS A 579 11.87 -36.33 -35.43
CA LYS A 579 12.63 -37.56 -35.10
C LYS A 579 13.81 -37.29 -34.17
N SER A 580 14.19 -36.03 -34.00
CA SER A 580 15.26 -35.57 -33.12
C SER A 580 15.07 -34.12 -32.69
N SER A 581 15.72 -33.73 -31.60
CA SER A 581 15.87 -32.34 -31.15
C SER A 581 16.56 -31.45 -32.20
N LYS A 582 17.47 -31.97 -33.02
CA LYS A 582 18.05 -31.22 -34.15
C LYS A 582 17.00 -30.89 -35.22
N GLU A 583 16.15 -31.84 -35.60
CA GLU A 583 15.03 -31.61 -36.54
C GLU A 583 14.01 -30.63 -35.95
N THR A 584 13.75 -30.74 -34.64
CA THR A 584 12.90 -29.80 -33.87
C THR A 584 13.41 -28.36 -33.96
N LEU A 585 14.70 -28.16 -33.66
CA LEU A 585 15.36 -26.84 -33.73
C LEU A 585 15.33 -26.28 -35.16
N GLN A 586 15.55 -27.12 -36.18
CA GLN A 586 15.49 -26.68 -37.58
C GLN A 586 14.08 -26.27 -37.99
N ASN A 587 13.05 -27.00 -37.56
CA ASN A 587 11.65 -26.66 -37.85
C ASN A 587 11.25 -25.31 -37.22
N LEU A 588 11.63 -25.07 -35.96
CA LEU A 588 11.38 -23.80 -35.26
C LEU A 588 12.20 -22.64 -35.86
N ALA A 589 13.46 -22.86 -36.22
CA ALA A 589 14.31 -21.89 -36.92
C ALA A 589 13.72 -21.49 -38.28
N ASN A 590 13.34 -22.47 -39.11
CA ASN A 590 12.78 -22.23 -40.44
C ASN A 590 11.46 -21.46 -40.38
N ARG A 591 10.56 -21.80 -39.44
CA ARG A 591 9.25 -21.13 -39.30
C ARG A 591 9.38 -19.70 -38.76
N SER A 592 10.29 -19.47 -37.81
CA SER A 592 10.57 -18.12 -37.32
C SER A 592 11.24 -17.26 -38.40
N GLU A 593 12.17 -17.81 -39.18
CA GLU A 593 12.76 -17.17 -40.36
C GLU A 593 11.72 -16.80 -41.43
N GLU A 594 10.75 -17.68 -41.71
CA GLU A 594 9.63 -17.39 -42.62
C GLU A 594 8.82 -16.18 -42.15
N ILE A 595 8.45 -16.15 -40.86
CA ILE A 595 7.68 -15.05 -40.25
C ILE A 595 8.45 -13.72 -40.35
N LEU A 596 9.75 -13.74 -40.05
CA LEU A 596 10.62 -12.56 -40.11
C LEU A 596 10.79 -12.06 -41.56
N LYS A 597 11.10 -12.93 -42.51
CA LYS A 597 11.22 -12.57 -43.94
C LYS A 597 9.91 -12.02 -44.52
N LYS A 598 8.77 -12.59 -44.10
CA LYS A 598 7.41 -12.12 -44.46
C LYS A 598 7.05 -10.77 -43.84
N PHE A 599 7.72 -10.35 -42.76
CA PHE A 599 7.61 -9.02 -42.19
C PHE A 599 8.55 -8.02 -42.88
N THR A 600 9.85 -8.33 -43.02
CA THR A 600 10.83 -7.46 -43.68
C THR A 600 10.44 -7.14 -45.13
N SER A 601 9.89 -8.12 -45.87
CA SER A 601 9.38 -7.89 -47.23
C SER A 601 8.15 -6.98 -47.32
N ARG A 602 7.37 -6.84 -46.24
CA ARG A 602 6.26 -5.86 -46.15
C ARG A 602 6.78 -4.47 -45.80
N MET A 603 7.68 -4.36 -44.82
CA MET A 603 8.36 -3.11 -44.46
C MET A 603 9.02 -2.47 -45.69
N ASN A 604 9.77 -3.26 -46.46
CA ASN A 604 10.47 -2.78 -47.66
C ASN A 604 9.55 -2.29 -48.79
N GLY A 605 8.25 -2.57 -48.74
CA GLY A 605 7.24 -2.02 -49.66
C GLY A 605 6.56 -0.74 -49.16
N ASN A 606 6.56 -0.49 -47.84
CA ASN A 606 5.77 0.55 -47.17
C ASN A 606 6.68 1.55 -46.44
N ALA A 607 7.53 2.26 -47.18
CA ALA A 607 8.63 3.06 -46.64
C ALA A 607 8.25 4.38 -45.92
N MET A 608 7.08 4.47 -45.26
CA MET A 608 6.61 5.71 -44.62
C MET A 608 5.84 5.54 -43.29
N GLU A 609 5.90 4.39 -42.63
CA GLU A 609 5.60 4.28 -41.19
C GLU A 609 6.90 4.09 -40.40
N SER A 610 7.08 4.87 -39.33
CA SER A 610 8.32 4.90 -38.56
C SER A 610 8.46 3.68 -37.65
N SER A 611 9.69 3.19 -37.49
CA SER A 611 10.04 1.89 -36.88
C SER A 611 9.77 1.74 -35.36
N VAL A 612 9.11 2.72 -34.74
CA VAL A 612 9.13 2.99 -33.30
C VAL A 612 8.60 1.85 -32.42
N ASN A 613 7.79 0.92 -32.94
CA ASN A 613 7.37 -0.29 -32.20
C ASN A 613 7.26 -1.53 -33.10
N LEU A 614 8.11 -2.53 -32.84
CA LEU A 614 8.05 -3.84 -33.48
C LEU A 614 6.89 -4.68 -32.91
N PRO A 615 6.04 -5.35 -33.72
CA PRO A 615 4.93 -6.16 -33.20
C PRO A 615 5.40 -7.36 -32.36
N GLU A 616 4.64 -7.72 -31.32
CA GLU A 616 5.02 -8.77 -30.35
C GLU A 616 5.36 -10.10 -31.02
N ASN A 617 4.57 -10.54 -32.01
CA ASN A 617 4.83 -11.79 -32.74
C ASN A 617 6.14 -11.78 -33.55
N ILE A 618 6.65 -10.60 -33.93
CA ILE A 618 7.93 -10.44 -34.63
C ILE A 618 9.08 -10.49 -33.63
N ILE A 619 8.93 -9.90 -32.44
CA ILE A 619 9.90 -10.01 -31.33
C ILE A 619 10.04 -11.48 -30.89
N ILE A 620 8.91 -12.19 -30.74
CA ILE A 620 8.86 -13.62 -30.41
C ILE A 620 9.51 -14.47 -31.51
N ALA A 621 9.26 -14.14 -32.79
CA ALA A 621 9.92 -14.80 -33.91
C ALA A 621 11.44 -14.56 -33.91
N ASN A 622 11.91 -13.32 -33.64
CA ASN A 622 13.35 -13.02 -33.57
C ASN A 622 14.04 -13.81 -32.46
N SER A 623 13.45 -13.88 -31.26
CA SER A 623 13.98 -14.69 -30.16
C SER A 623 14.07 -16.18 -30.53
N MET A 624 13.00 -16.76 -31.09
CA MET A 624 12.99 -18.17 -31.51
C MET A 624 14.03 -18.44 -32.61
N TYR A 625 14.16 -17.55 -33.59
CA TYR A 625 15.12 -17.65 -34.68
C TYR A 625 16.56 -17.60 -34.17
N LYS A 626 16.91 -16.59 -33.36
CA LYS A 626 18.28 -16.43 -32.84
C LYS A 626 18.67 -17.60 -31.93
N ILE A 627 17.81 -17.98 -30.99
CA ILE A 627 18.09 -19.07 -30.04
C ILE A 627 18.16 -20.41 -30.75
N SER A 628 17.22 -20.73 -31.66
CA SER A 628 17.24 -22.01 -32.38
C SER A 628 18.47 -22.18 -33.27
N ASN A 629 18.86 -21.14 -34.02
CA ASN A 629 20.07 -21.19 -34.84
C ASN A 629 21.36 -21.19 -34.00
N SER A 630 21.38 -20.48 -32.87
CA SER A 630 22.52 -20.53 -31.93
C SER A 630 22.72 -21.95 -31.40
N LEU A 631 21.64 -22.60 -30.95
CA LEU A 631 21.68 -23.99 -30.50
C LEU A 631 22.10 -24.95 -31.62
N LEU A 632 21.64 -24.75 -32.86
CA LEU A 632 22.06 -25.53 -34.03
C LEU A 632 23.55 -25.40 -34.34
N LEU A 633 24.16 -24.21 -34.19
CA LEU A 633 25.60 -24.02 -34.33
C LEU A 633 26.38 -24.83 -33.29
N VAL A 634 26.02 -24.72 -31.99
CA VAL A 634 26.68 -25.54 -30.96
C VAL A 634 26.42 -27.03 -31.18
N TYR A 635 25.27 -27.40 -31.78
CA TYR A 635 24.94 -28.77 -32.18
C TYR A 635 25.93 -29.33 -33.23
N GLN A 636 26.32 -28.51 -34.21
CA GLN A 636 27.32 -28.84 -35.21
C GLN A 636 28.74 -28.88 -34.64
N GLU A 637 29.04 -28.10 -33.60
CA GLU A 637 30.38 -28.08 -32.96
C GLU A 637 30.57 -29.18 -31.90
N SER A 638 29.51 -29.73 -31.27
CA SER A 638 29.66 -30.58 -30.06
C SER A 638 28.57 -31.63 -29.74
N TYR A 639 27.58 -31.87 -30.62
CA TYR A 639 26.46 -32.79 -30.35
C TYR A 639 26.21 -33.84 -31.45
N HIS A 640 27.20 -34.15 -32.30
CA HIS A 640 27.01 -35.05 -33.46
C HIS A 640 26.36 -36.42 -33.18
N SER A 641 26.40 -36.92 -31.93
CA SER A 641 25.76 -38.16 -31.48
C SER A 641 24.97 -38.01 -30.17
N ALA A 642 24.63 -36.79 -29.75
CA ALA A 642 23.93 -36.54 -28.50
C ALA A 642 22.47 -37.00 -28.55
N LEU A 643 22.02 -37.71 -27.51
CA LEU A 643 20.64 -38.16 -27.35
C LEU A 643 19.74 -37.01 -26.84
N ASP A 644 18.47 -37.01 -27.21
CA ASP A 644 17.56 -35.87 -26.95
C ASP A 644 17.43 -35.49 -25.46
N THR A 645 17.50 -36.47 -24.55
CA THR A 645 17.54 -36.23 -23.10
C THR A 645 18.82 -35.50 -22.65
N GLN A 646 19.96 -35.72 -23.31
CA GLN A 646 21.19 -34.96 -23.03
C GLN A 646 21.08 -33.50 -23.49
N VAL A 647 20.36 -33.26 -24.59
CA VAL A 647 20.05 -31.90 -25.07
C VAL A 647 19.11 -31.20 -24.08
N PHE A 648 18.04 -31.87 -23.67
CA PHE A 648 17.12 -31.38 -22.65
C PHE A 648 17.81 -31.11 -21.31
N GLU A 649 18.77 -31.95 -20.90
CA GLU A 649 19.55 -31.71 -19.68
C GLU A 649 20.44 -30.47 -19.81
N ARG A 650 21.17 -30.30 -20.93
CA ARG A 650 21.98 -29.08 -21.15
C ARG A 650 21.13 -27.82 -21.29
N LEU A 651 19.96 -27.88 -21.91
CA LEU A 651 19.01 -26.76 -21.94
C LEU A 651 18.44 -26.46 -20.54
N SER A 652 18.26 -27.46 -19.68
CA SER A 652 17.90 -27.25 -18.27
C SER A 652 18.98 -26.46 -17.53
N VAL A 653 20.26 -26.77 -17.78
CA VAL A 653 21.40 -26.00 -17.22
C VAL A 653 21.40 -24.57 -17.75
N ILE A 654 21.17 -24.35 -19.05
CA ILE A 654 21.09 -22.99 -19.62
C ILE A 654 19.96 -22.17 -18.99
N ILE A 655 18.74 -22.71 -18.88
CA ILE A 655 17.63 -22.02 -18.18
C ILE A 655 18.00 -21.78 -16.69
N SER A 656 18.67 -22.74 -16.05
CA SER A 656 19.13 -22.59 -14.67
C SER A 656 20.13 -21.45 -14.50
N ASP A 657 21.16 -21.35 -15.35
CA ASP A 657 22.17 -20.29 -15.30
C ASP A 657 21.53 -18.91 -15.51
N ILE A 658 20.57 -18.82 -16.45
CA ILE A 658 19.79 -17.61 -16.73
C ILE A 658 18.93 -17.23 -15.51
N PHE A 659 18.27 -18.18 -14.84
CA PHE A 659 17.53 -17.90 -13.61
C PHE A 659 18.45 -17.46 -12.47
N VAL A 660 19.59 -18.12 -12.25
CA VAL A 660 20.54 -17.76 -11.19
C VAL A 660 21.07 -16.34 -11.42
N ALA A 661 21.50 -16.00 -12.65
CA ALA A 661 21.96 -14.66 -13.00
C ALA A 661 20.88 -13.61 -12.76
N CYS A 662 19.67 -13.85 -13.28
CA CYS A 662 18.51 -12.98 -13.10
C CYS A 662 18.22 -12.70 -11.62
N LEU A 663 18.14 -13.76 -10.81
CA LEU A 663 17.75 -13.71 -9.39
C LEU A 663 18.81 -13.05 -8.49
N THR A 664 20.02 -12.74 -8.97
CA THR A 664 20.96 -11.88 -8.21
C THR A 664 20.38 -10.49 -7.89
N ASN A 665 19.45 -9.99 -8.71
CA ASN A 665 18.78 -8.70 -8.46
C ASN A 665 17.57 -8.81 -7.49
N LEU A 666 17.25 -10.00 -7.00
CA LEU A 666 16.09 -10.26 -6.12
C LEU A 666 16.10 -9.43 -4.81
N PRO A 667 17.23 -9.18 -4.13
CA PRO A 667 17.27 -8.25 -3.00
C PRO A 667 16.85 -6.82 -3.40
N ARG A 668 17.23 -6.35 -4.60
CA ARG A 668 16.85 -5.02 -5.11
C ARG A 668 15.35 -4.93 -5.42
N LEU A 669 14.73 -6.00 -5.92
CA LEU A 669 13.26 -6.07 -6.05
C LEU A 669 12.57 -5.94 -4.69
N ILE A 670 13.06 -6.65 -3.66
CA ILE A 670 12.51 -6.62 -2.30
C ILE A 670 12.67 -5.20 -1.71
N LEU A 671 13.85 -4.59 -1.80
CA LEU A 671 14.12 -3.25 -1.26
C LEU A 671 13.37 -2.15 -2.03
N LYS A 672 13.27 -2.24 -3.36
CA LYS A 672 12.50 -1.28 -4.18
C LYS A 672 10.99 -1.33 -3.89
N LYS A 673 10.44 -2.52 -3.57
CA LYS A 673 9.07 -2.64 -3.04
C LYS A 673 8.92 -1.96 -1.67
N CYS A 674 9.94 -1.98 -0.83
CA CYS A 674 9.91 -1.32 0.48
C CYS A 674 10.01 0.22 0.39
N SER A 675 10.80 0.76 -0.53
CA SER A 675 11.05 2.20 -0.66
C SER A 675 10.01 2.93 -1.52
N ASN A 676 9.70 2.41 -2.71
CA ASN A 676 9.03 3.19 -3.77
C ASN A 676 7.50 3.07 -3.73
N SER A 677 6.89 3.29 -2.56
CA SER A 677 5.44 3.20 -2.36
C SER A 677 4.89 4.46 -1.69
N ALA A 678 3.73 4.94 -2.16
CA ALA A 678 3.02 6.06 -1.54
C ALA A 678 2.61 5.72 -0.10
N ILE A 679 2.48 6.73 0.77
CA ILE A 679 2.22 6.53 2.21
C ILE A 679 0.93 5.74 2.49
N GLU A 680 -0.04 5.76 1.57
CA GLU A 680 -1.28 4.97 1.60
C GLU A 680 -1.06 3.47 1.28
N GLU A 681 -0.09 3.13 0.42
CA GLU A 681 0.17 1.76 -0.05
C GLU A 681 1.34 1.07 0.67
N ARG A 682 2.16 1.86 1.38
CA ARG A 682 3.46 1.45 1.93
C ARG A 682 3.42 0.23 2.85
N GLU A 683 2.43 0.13 3.74
CA GLU A 683 2.22 -1.07 4.58
C GLU A 683 2.07 -2.33 3.69
N LYS A 684 1.20 -2.27 2.67
CA LYS A 684 0.91 -3.40 1.79
C LYS A 684 2.13 -3.78 0.95
N SER A 685 2.88 -2.80 0.45
CA SER A 685 4.07 -3.06 -0.36
C SER A 685 5.20 -3.74 0.44
N ILE A 686 5.41 -3.32 1.70
CA ILE A 686 6.38 -3.96 2.61
C ILE A 686 5.86 -5.31 3.14
N GLU A 687 4.56 -5.48 3.32
CA GLU A 687 3.95 -6.79 3.61
C GLU A 687 4.26 -7.77 2.46
N GLU A 688 3.99 -7.39 1.22
CA GLU A 688 4.32 -8.20 0.03
C GLU A 688 5.83 -8.49 -0.05
N ALA A 689 6.69 -7.50 0.19
CA ALA A 689 8.15 -7.68 0.22
C ALA A 689 8.60 -8.65 1.32
N SER A 690 7.95 -8.63 2.48
CA SER A 690 8.21 -9.53 3.61
C SER A 690 7.78 -10.97 3.32
N TYR A 691 6.69 -11.16 2.58
CA TYR A 691 6.31 -12.48 2.06
C TYR A 691 7.32 -13.00 1.04
N ILE A 692 7.69 -12.19 0.04
CA ILE A 692 8.68 -12.57 -0.98
C ILE A 692 10.00 -12.95 -0.32
N LEU A 693 10.53 -12.11 0.59
CA LEU A 693 11.75 -12.40 1.35
C LEU A 693 11.72 -13.78 2.02
N GLY A 694 10.59 -14.15 2.64
CA GLY A 694 10.43 -15.48 3.25
C GLY A 694 10.35 -16.61 2.21
N GLU A 695 9.58 -16.41 1.14
CA GLU A 695 9.47 -17.38 0.03
C GLU A 695 10.80 -17.60 -0.69
N THR A 696 11.70 -16.61 -0.69
CA THR A 696 12.96 -16.67 -1.42
C THR A 696 14.18 -16.89 -0.54
N GLN A 697 14.02 -17.21 0.75
CA GLN A 697 15.14 -17.48 1.67
C GLN A 697 16.10 -18.54 1.09
N GLY A 698 15.57 -19.69 0.66
CA GLY A 698 16.37 -20.78 0.07
C GLY A 698 17.05 -20.41 -1.27
N ILE A 699 16.50 -19.44 -2.01
CA ILE A 699 17.14 -18.89 -3.23
C ILE A 699 18.38 -18.07 -2.82
N LEU A 700 18.24 -17.19 -1.82
CA LEU A 700 19.32 -16.36 -1.32
C LEU A 700 20.46 -17.22 -0.72
N GLU A 701 20.12 -18.29 0.01
CA GLU A 701 21.08 -19.27 0.54
C GLU A 701 21.81 -20.09 -0.55
N VAL A 702 21.29 -20.15 -1.78
CA VAL A 702 21.96 -20.75 -2.96
C VAL A 702 22.79 -19.70 -3.70
N LEU A 703 22.32 -18.45 -3.79
CA LEU A 703 23.04 -17.34 -4.42
C LEU A 703 24.28 -16.92 -3.61
N GLN A 704 24.19 -16.87 -2.27
CA GLN A 704 25.30 -16.52 -1.38
C GLN A 704 26.51 -17.47 -1.50
N LYS A 705 26.32 -18.68 -2.02
CA LYS A 705 27.38 -19.69 -2.22
C LYS A 705 28.10 -19.55 -3.58
N ARG A 706 27.79 -18.52 -4.36
CA ARG A 706 28.32 -18.30 -5.71
C ARG A 706 29.10 -16.99 -5.77
N GLU A 707 30.21 -17.00 -6.50
CA GLU A 707 30.91 -15.78 -6.87
C GLU A 707 30.08 -15.02 -7.92
N ILE A 708 29.51 -13.88 -7.54
CA ILE A 708 28.63 -13.09 -8.42
C ILE A 708 29.47 -12.11 -9.25
N PRO A 709 29.26 -12.02 -10.58
CA PRO A 709 29.95 -11.05 -11.42
C PRO A 709 29.82 -9.60 -10.93
N ASN A 710 30.96 -8.89 -10.92
CA ASN A 710 31.06 -7.49 -10.51
C ASN A 710 30.59 -6.51 -11.61
N LEU A 711 29.37 -6.72 -12.08
CA LEU A 711 28.57 -5.77 -12.87
C LEU A 711 28.13 -4.60 -11.97
N SER A 712 27.88 -3.42 -12.54
CA SER A 712 27.13 -2.39 -11.80
C SER A 712 25.68 -2.85 -11.53
N PRO A 713 24.98 -2.27 -10.53
CA PRO A 713 23.58 -2.61 -10.26
C PRO A 713 22.66 -2.42 -11.47
N ASP A 714 22.83 -1.36 -12.24
CA ASP A 714 21.89 -1.08 -13.33
C ASP A 714 22.23 -1.83 -14.62
N GLN A 715 23.47 -2.29 -14.78
CA GLN A 715 23.81 -3.27 -15.82
C GLN A 715 23.28 -4.67 -15.49
N SER A 716 23.33 -5.12 -14.22
CA SER A 716 22.91 -6.49 -13.87
C SER A 716 21.42 -6.78 -14.09
N ILE A 717 20.62 -5.76 -14.43
CA ILE A 717 19.21 -5.86 -14.85
C ILE A 717 19.07 -6.43 -16.27
N TYR A 718 20.03 -6.23 -17.18
CA TYR A 718 19.90 -6.59 -18.60
C TYR A 718 20.75 -7.81 -18.95
N ILE A 719 20.15 -8.80 -19.62
CA ILE A 719 20.84 -10.05 -19.98
C ILE A 719 21.98 -9.85 -20.99
N ASP A 720 21.88 -8.86 -21.87
CA ASP A 720 22.95 -8.56 -22.85
C ASP A 720 24.17 -7.86 -22.21
N GLU A 721 24.00 -7.15 -21.09
CA GLU A 721 25.14 -6.64 -20.27
C GLU A 721 25.88 -7.80 -19.59
N TRP A 722 25.15 -8.78 -19.05
CA TRP A 722 25.75 -10.02 -18.52
C TRP A 722 26.52 -10.77 -19.61
N ARG A 723 25.95 -10.92 -20.81
CA ARG A 723 26.64 -11.54 -21.96
C ARG A 723 27.91 -10.79 -22.31
N THR A 724 27.87 -9.46 -22.33
CA THR A 724 29.03 -8.61 -22.66
C THR A 724 30.14 -8.77 -21.62
N PHE A 725 29.82 -8.70 -20.32
CA PHE A 725 30.79 -8.91 -19.25
C PHE A 725 31.45 -10.30 -19.33
N LEU A 726 30.65 -11.37 -19.44
CA LEU A 726 31.17 -12.74 -19.45
C LEU A 726 32.06 -13.04 -20.68
N LYS A 727 31.78 -12.43 -21.84
CA LYS A 727 32.67 -12.49 -23.01
C LYS A 727 34.05 -11.93 -22.68
N HIS A 728 34.12 -10.74 -22.07
CA HIS A 728 35.39 -10.12 -21.69
C HIS A 728 36.17 -10.93 -20.64
N THR A 729 35.49 -11.52 -19.65
CA THR A 729 36.14 -12.39 -18.65
C THR A 729 36.76 -13.63 -19.31
N ASN A 730 36.03 -14.32 -20.19
CA ASN A 730 36.53 -15.52 -20.86
C ASN A 730 37.71 -15.23 -21.81
N HIS A 731 37.78 -14.03 -22.43
CA HIS A 731 38.93 -13.61 -23.23
C HIS A 731 40.18 -13.23 -22.40
N GLY A 732 40.04 -12.96 -21.10
CA GLY A 732 41.16 -12.60 -20.22
C GLY A 732 42.05 -13.78 -19.79
N ILE A 733 41.63 -15.03 -20.05
CA ILE A 733 42.29 -16.24 -19.52
C ILE A 733 43.44 -16.73 -20.43
N SER A 734 43.54 -16.25 -21.67
CA SER A 734 44.47 -16.77 -22.69
C SER A 734 45.84 -16.07 -22.76
N SER A 735 46.47 -15.75 -21.63
CA SER A 735 47.90 -15.37 -21.60
C SER A 735 48.55 -15.54 -20.21
N PRO A 736 49.53 -16.44 -20.03
CA PRO A 736 50.36 -16.47 -18.83
C PRO A 736 51.50 -15.45 -18.95
N THR A 737 51.46 -14.40 -18.13
CA THR A 737 52.52 -13.38 -18.01
C THR A 737 52.81 -13.19 -16.51
N PRO A 738 54.09 -13.13 -16.07
CA PRO A 738 54.45 -13.64 -14.75
C PRO A 738 54.15 -12.71 -13.58
N SER A 739 54.13 -13.31 -12.39
CA SER A 739 54.08 -12.63 -11.10
C SER A 739 55.20 -11.60 -10.93
N SER A 740 54.84 -10.34 -10.67
CA SER A 740 55.68 -9.41 -9.93
C SER A 740 55.01 -9.06 -8.61
N GLU A 741 55.48 -9.66 -7.52
CA GLU A 741 55.23 -9.11 -6.19
C GLU A 741 55.78 -7.67 -6.13
N ASN A 742 55.02 -6.74 -5.54
CA ASN A 742 55.62 -5.64 -4.79
C ASN A 742 54.63 -4.97 -3.84
N THR A 743 54.74 -5.38 -2.57
CA THR A 743 54.98 -4.49 -1.42
C THR A 743 54.15 -3.20 -1.30
N VAL A 744 53.31 -3.15 -0.26
CA VAL A 744 52.68 -1.92 0.23
C VAL A 744 53.73 -0.94 0.75
N THR A 745 53.74 0.29 0.22
CA THR A 745 54.28 1.46 0.91
C THR A 745 53.29 2.63 0.80
N ALA A 746 52.93 3.21 1.94
CA ALA A 746 52.20 4.47 1.97
C ALA A 746 53.19 5.63 1.89
N SER A 747 52.90 6.63 1.05
CA SER A 747 53.59 7.93 1.10
C SER A 747 52.57 9.06 1.02
N SER A 748 52.76 10.08 1.85
CA SER A 748 52.13 11.38 1.64
C SER A 748 52.61 11.99 0.32
N GLY A 749 51.78 12.84 -0.27
CA GLY A 749 51.97 13.44 -1.60
C GLY A 749 51.09 14.68 -1.76
N GLU A 750 51.31 15.66 -0.90
CA GLU A 750 50.59 16.94 -0.87
C GLU A 750 50.97 17.80 -2.09
N VAL A 751 49.99 18.10 -2.96
CA VAL A 751 50.17 18.98 -4.13
C VAL A 751 49.01 19.97 -4.23
N HIS A 752 49.37 21.24 -4.40
CA HIS A 752 48.49 22.40 -4.50
C HIS A 752 47.79 22.47 -5.86
N LEU A 753 46.50 22.83 -5.90
CA LEU A 753 45.81 23.35 -7.09
C LEU A 753 44.82 24.44 -6.68
N ASP A 754 44.75 25.49 -7.49
CA ASP A 754 44.20 26.80 -7.10
C ASP A 754 42.67 26.93 -7.18
N ILE A 755 42.14 27.94 -6.48
CA ILE A 755 40.72 28.26 -6.40
C ILE A 755 40.43 29.57 -7.16
N GLU A 756 40.34 29.54 -8.50
CA GLU A 756 39.91 30.75 -9.25
C GLU A 756 39.19 30.53 -10.60
N GLU A 757 38.38 29.48 -10.79
CA GLU A 757 37.53 29.36 -12.00
C GLU A 757 36.11 28.82 -11.75
N LEU A 758 35.27 29.56 -11.00
CA LEU A 758 33.80 29.33 -11.01
C LEU A 758 32.93 30.50 -10.48
N ARG A 759 33.33 31.77 -10.69
CA ARG A 759 32.56 32.93 -10.19
C ARG A 759 32.61 34.20 -11.07
N ALA A 760 32.28 34.08 -12.36
CA ALA A 760 32.09 35.24 -13.25
C ALA A 760 31.08 34.97 -14.39
N SER A 761 29.79 35.22 -14.17
CA SER A 761 28.75 35.33 -15.23
C SER A 761 27.40 35.89 -14.72
N ALA A 762 27.48 36.88 -13.84
CA ALA A 762 26.45 37.89 -13.59
C ALA A 762 27.20 39.23 -13.38
N THR A 763 26.74 40.40 -13.84
CA THR A 763 25.38 40.80 -14.25
C THR A 763 25.45 41.90 -15.33
N GLU A 764 24.33 42.16 -16.03
CA GLU A 764 23.90 43.41 -16.69
C GLU A 764 24.91 44.44 -17.24
N GLU A 765 24.80 44.74 -18.55
CA GLU A 765 24.61 46.09 -19.13
C GLU A 765 24.36 45.97 -20.66
N ALA A 766 24.03 47.04 -21.40
CA ALA A 766 22.74 47.75 -21.49
C ALA A 766 22.78 48.74 -22.69
N LEU A 767 21.62 49.02 -23.30
CA LEU A 767 21.34 50.13 -24.25
C LEU A 767 22.05 50.19 -25.62
N GLY A 768 21.27 50.55 -26.65
CA GLY A 768 21.70 50.76 -28.04
C GLY A 768 20.52 51.10 -28.95
N THR A 769 20.14 52.37 -29.00
CA THR A 769 19.12 53.01 -29.88
C THR A 769 19.83 53.72 -31.06
N ASP A 770 19.26 54.14 -32.20
CA ASP A 770 17.95 54.00 -32.90
C ASP A 770 18.25 53.58 -34.38
N GLU A 771 17.43 53.55 -35.44
CA GLU A 771 16.05 54.00 -35.83
C GLU A 771 15.52 52.96 -36.88
N GLY A 772 14.46 53.08 -37.72
CA GLY A 772 13.52 54.14 -38.09
C GLY A 772 12.57 53.68 -39.24
N ASP A 773 11.75 54.61 -39.77
CA ASP A 773 10.99 54.66 -41.04
C ASP A 773 10.22 53.44 -41.63
N ALA A 774 8.92 53.37 -41.25
CA ALA A 774 7.73 53.72 -42.07
C ALA A 774 7.07 52.78 -43.14
N GLU A 775 5.72 52.82 -43.12
CA GLU A 775 4.69 52.49 -44.15
C GLU A 775 4.53 51.05 -44.71
N SER A 776 3.35 50.55 -45.13
CA SER A 776 1.92 50.89 -44.82
C SER A 776 0.95 49.80 -45.35
N HIS A 777 -0.32 49.77 -44.87
CA HIS A 777 -1.53 49.14 -45.49
C HIS A 777 -1.62 47.58 -45.63
N VAL A 778 -2.79 46.89 -45.60
CA VAL A 778 -4.16 47.19 -45.08
C VAL A 778 -5.04 45.91 -44.93
N SER A 779 -6.08 45.96 -44.07
CA SER A 779 -7.32 45.12 -44.02
C SER A 779 -7.25 43.61 -43.73
N GLY A 780 -8.22 43.08 -42.96
CA GLY A 780 -8.42 41.63 -42.80
C GLY A 780 -9.27 41.14 -41.61
N GLU A 781 -10.35 41.82 -41.21
CA GLU A 781 -11.34 41.26 -40.27
C GLU A 781 -12.39 40.41 -41.02
N VAL A 782 -12.91 39.36 -40.36
CA VAL A 782 -14.35 39.00 -40.27
C VAL A 782 -14.49 37.86 -39.24
N GLU A 783 -15.52 37.95 -38.40
CA GLU A 783 -15.96 36.88 -37.49
C GLU A 783 -16.97 35.98 -38.20
N GLU A 784 -17.07 34.70 -37.80
CA GLU A 784 -18.30 33.94 -38.04
C GLU A 784 -18.60 33.04 -36.84
N LEU A 785 -19.67 33.39 -36.14
CA LEU A 785 -20.41 32.58 -35.17
C LEU A 785 -21.80 32.39 -35.77
N GLU A 786 -22.33 31.17 -35.77
CA GLU A 786 -23.77 30.97 -35.61
C GLU A 786 -24.07 29.55 -35.10
N ASP A 787 -25.09 29.47 -34.25
CA ASP A 787 -25.80 28.24 -33.89
C ASP A 787 -26.76 27.86 -35.08
N GLU A 788 -27.76 26.97 -35.05
CA GLU A 788 -28.61 26.44 -33.99
C GLU A 788 -29.38 25.18 -34.51
N GLU A 789 -30.54 24.90 -33.89
CA GLU A 789 -31.61 23.95 -34.25
C GLU A 789 -31.47 22.45 -33.90
N GLU A 790 -31.94 22.15 -32.69
CA GLU A 790 -32.52 20.86 -32.28
C GLU A 790 -34.00 20.77 -32.73
N ASN A 791 -34.47 19.61 -33.23
CA ASN A 791 -35.91 19.40 -33.41
C ASN A 791 -36.33 17.92 -33.26
N ASN A 792 -37.58 17.69 -32.84
CA ASN A 792 -38.01 16.46 -32.15
C ASN A 792 -38.97 15.56 -32.95
N GLN A 793 -38.85 14.25 -32.72
CA GLN A 793 -39.89 13.22 -32.87
C GLN A 793 -39.70 12.19 -31.74
N ALA A 794 -40.72 11.73 -31.01
CA ALA A 794 -42.16 12.04 -31.05
C ALA A 794 -42.81 11.82 -29.67
#